data_AF-A0A813J0Y9-F1
#
_entry.id   AF-A0A813J0Y9-F1
#
_cell.length_a   1.000
_cell.length_b   1.000
_cell.length_c   1.000
_cell.angle_alpha   90.00
_cell.angle_beta   90.00
_cell.angle_gamma   90.00
#
_symmetry.space_group_name_H-M   'P 1'
#
loop_
_entity.id
_entity.type
_entity.pdbx_description
1 polymer ?
#
loop_
_entity_poly.entity_id
_entity_poly.type
_entity_poly.pdbx_seq_one_letter_code
_entity_poly.pdbx_strand_id
1 'polypeptide(L)'
;MAAVSFVLVFVADRLCGTWATGPPGAFLGGHASDGVDRRTASEATACQHVFEPVGDGTDRACRGSSADDNLQKYYSVHFGVESFWGCQDKCLSEPLCTGFEYNGVAGRCEVWTQQIGATIALPGFNCWRHQCVPISQNVFEPVDGGTDRACRGSRADDNLQKYYTVHLGVQSVGDCQEVCRSTWRDAWKGEPLCTGIEYHKDGATDMDRCEVWTQQIGATEAVPGFDCFRYVSFYPADGGTDRVCRGLTADDRGGPSDFTLHEGVASLSVCKSLCANVCTGIEHSPALGRCEVWTSKILHTRASAGFTCLRFDSYPSTETSTTTVAASGPLGFVDQEGASIQVGGQVRLFAVGSSNTPWQTWPEQLNLMLRRMGYMTPVIAVKHPDSRMQATNAPVCDDNGELSLLETPRIGKVGWSSWGFAFESKDDCGNSKGVWDPLGFRSILGHRVSCTNAWACNPGWCCGVGGQSFIRPSDIAEDAQHSQVTVLSNWINDNKQRHAQNVCFDGEAIDPVASTAITVHNLKLIIDAIHQRNAAVVVAVMALYPDASGPLLVEGTLQLVADINNAVKLGLDGMPNTIFVNYTFPVGERVFQTLHPGHANCRGDKLLAAAIIDSLYREKVLARGLALADPTTCLARADCEALAPECCQHSALCKMDGQGHCLSYGEGAQ
;
A
#
# COMPACT_ATOMS: atom_id res chain seq x y z
N MET A 1 39.10 -40.52 -2.02
CA MET A 1 39.07 -40.30 -3.48
C MET A 1 38.84 -38.82 -3.71
N ALA A 2 39.79 -38.21 -4.43
CA ALA A 2 39.86 -36.83 -4.95
C ALA A 2 39.41 -35.66 -4.05
N ALA A 3 40.40 -35.11 -3.35
CA ALA A 3 40.47 -33.74 -2.84
C ALA A 3 41.47 -32.94 -3.70
N VAL A 4 41.27 -31.63 -3.87
CA VAL A 4 42.29 -30.59 -4.23
C VAL A 4 41.75 -29.24 -3.70
N SER A 5 42.20 -28.71 -2.56
CA SER A 5 43.33 -27.77 -2.29
C SER A 5 43.10 -26.32 -2.81
N PHE A 6 42.86 -25.33 -1.93
CA PHE A 6 43.78 -24.46 -1.14
C PHE A 6 44.43 -23.31 -1.92
N VAL A 7 44.32 -22.05 -1.43
CA VAL A 7 45.43 -21.12 -1.14
C VAL A 7 45.05 -20.16 0.01
N LEU A 8 45.95 -20.06 0.97
CA LEU A 8 46.06 -19.08 2.07
C LEU A 8 47.31 -18.20 1.76
N VAL A 9 47.45 -17.00 2.37
CA VAL A 9 48.63 -16.51 3.16
C VAL A 9 48.69 -14.96 3.33
N PHE A 10 48.63 -14.51 4.62
CA PHE A 10 49.46 -13.53 5.42
C PHE A 10 49.95 -12.16 4.84
N VAL A 11 50.23 -11.05 5.57
CA VAL A 11 50.08 -10.56 6.97
C VAL A 11 50.48 -9.06 7.09
N ALA A 12 50.10 -8.44 8.23
CA ALA A 12 50.70 -7.29 8.96
C ALA A 12 50.48 -5.84 8.47
N ASP A 13 50.46 -4.80 9.32
CA ASP A 13 50.18 -4.56 10.75
C ASP A 13 50.40 -3.02 10.97
N ARG A 14 50.00 -2.47 12.14
CA ARG A 14 50.30 -1.12 12.73
C ARG A 14 49.34 0.04 12.38
N LEU A 15 48.90 0.90 13.33
CA LEU A 15 49.38 1.26 14.68
C LEU A 15 48.31 2.08 15.48
N CYS A 16 48.63 2.31 16.76
CA CYS A 16 47.99 3.14 17.82
C CYS A 16 47.04 2.36 18.74
N GLY A 17 47.22 2.29 20.06
CA GLY A 17 48.16 2.92 20.99
C GLY A 17 47.50 2.90 22.38
N THR A 18 48.23 2.46 23.40
CA THR A 18 47.70 2.09 24.73
C THR A 18 48.12 3.08 25.84
N TRP A 19 47.43 2.96 26.98
CA TRP A 19 47.76 3.38 28.38
C TRP A 19 47.35 4.78 28.88
N ALA A 20 46.50 4.82 29.93
CA ALA A 20 46.86 5.32 31.26
C ALA A 20 45.77 5.05 32.32
N THR A 21 46.20 4.65 33.51
CA THR A 21 45.42 4.31 34.71
C THR A 21 45.63 5.34 35.85
N GLY A 22 44.54 5.73 36.54
CA GLY A 22 44.47 6.11 37.97
C GLY A 22 44.59 7.60 38.38
N PRO A 23 44.30 8.00 39.65
CA PRO A 23 43.25 7.52 40.57
C PRO A 23 42.56 8.73 41.32
N PRO A 24 42.01 8.65 42.57
CA PRO A 24 40.71 9.25 42.94
C PRO A 24 40.79 10.60 43.70
N GLY A 25 39.73 11.41 43.60
CA GLY A 25 39.60 12.68 44.33
C GLY A 25 38.27 12.80 45.06
N ALA A 26 38.31 12.71 46.39
CA ALA A 26 37.22 13.05 47.29
C ALA A 26 37.04 14.56 47.40
N PHE A 27 35.80 15.05 47.45
CA PHE A 27 35.47 16.35 48.02
C PHE A 27 34.12 16.30 48.77
N LEU A 28 34.20 16.74 50.03
CA LEU A 28 33.11 17.01 50.96
C LEU A 28 32.48 18.37 50.63
N GLY A 29 31.16 18.53 50.86
CA GLY A 29 30.51 19.83 50.79
C GLY A 29 29.01 19.76 51.07
N GLY A 30 28.60 20.06 52.31
CA GLY A 30 27.23 19.96 52.81
C GLY A 30 26.25 21.07 52.39
N HIS A 31 25.00 20.85 52.83
CA HIS A 31 23.88 21.78 53.06
C HIS A 31 23.12 22.36 51.86
N ALA A 32 21.85 21.99 51.71
CA ALA A 32 20.73 22.74 52.28
C ALA A 32 19.40 21.99 52.04
N SER A 33 18.64 21.86 53.12
CA SER A 33 17.25 21.41 53.16
C SER A 33 16.33 22.52 52.65
N ASP A 34 15.53 22.23 51.62
CA ASP A 34 14.30 22.98 51.35
C ASP A 34 13.17 22.01 51.04
N GLY A 35 12.11 22.13 51.84
CA GLY A 35 10.90 21.34 51.74
C GLY A 35 10.12 21.73 50.49
N VAL A 36 9.88 20.74 49.63
CA VAL A 36 8.90 20.84 48.56
C VAL A 36 7.75 19.89 48.86
N ASP A 37 6.64 20.54 49.16
CA ASP A 37 5.25 20.12 49.16
C ASP A 37 4.96 18.86 48.32
N ARG A 38 4.64 17.75 49.00
CA ARG A 38 4.04 16.55 48.40
C ARG A 38 2.65 16.91 47.91
N ARG A 39 2.56 17.45 46.69
CA ARG A 39 1.33 17.33 45.90
C ARG A 39 1.11 15.85 45.65
N THR A 40 0.02 15.35 46.21
CA THR A 40 -0.58 14.06 45.89
C THR A 40 -0.52 13.85 44.39
N ALA A 41 0.19 12.82 43.93
CA ALA A 41 0.11 12.35 42.56
C ALA A 41 -1.36 12.02 42.31
N SER A 42 -2.05 12.86 41.53
CA SER A 42 -3.37 12.52 41.05
C SER A 42 -3.21 11.25 40.23
N GLU A 43 -3.97 10.22 40.56
CA GLU A 43 -4.07 9.00 39.77
C GLU A 43 -4.25 9.40 38.31
N ALA A 44 -3.21 9.17 37.49
CA ALA A 44 -3.26 9.44 36.07
C ALA A 44 -4.38 8.56 35.52
N THR A 45 -5.51 9.18 35.17
CA THR A 45 -6.63 8.48 34.56
C THR A 45 -6.11 7.81 33.30
N ALA A 46 -6.17 6.48 33.24
CA ALA A 46 -5.68 5.72 32.10
C ALA A 46 -6.39 6.23 30.83
N CYS A 47 -5.60 6.70 29.86
CA CYS A 47 -6.08 7.24 28.60
C CYS A 47 -5.49 6.47 27.43
N GLN A 48 -6.26 6.38 26.35
CA GLN A 48 -5.78 5.88 25.07
C GLN A 48 -5.05 7.04 24.39
N HIS A 49 -3.83 6.76 23.93
CA HIS A 49 -3.05 7.71 23.15
C HIS A 49 -3.48 7.62 21.69
N VAL A 50 -4.11 8.69 21.19
CA VAL A 50 -4.55 8.80 19.80
C VAL A 50 -3.70 9.87 19.14
N PHE A 51 -3.17 9.58 17.95
CA PHE A 51 -2.45 10.53 17.12
C PHE A 51 -3.24 10.80 15.85
N GLU A 52 -3.50 12.08 15.57
CA GLU A 52 -4.26 12.51 14.39
C GLU A 52 -3.42 13.49 13.57
N PRO A 53 -3.49 13.44 12.23
CA PRO A 53 -2.83 14.45 11.39
C PRO A 53 -3.51 15.81 11.58
N VAL A 54 -2.72 16.89 11.63
CA VAL A 54 -3.26 18.26 11.71
C VAL A 54 -3.39 18.85 10.30
N GLY A 55 -4.59 18.74 9.74
CA GLY A 55 -4.86 19.00 8.31
C GLY A 55 -4.81 17.70 7.53
N ASP A 56 -3.99 17.64 6.49
CA ASP A 56 -3.62 16.42 5.75
C ASP A 56 -2.43 15.67 6.38
N GLY A 57 -1.69 16.30 7.30
CA GLY A 57 -0.62 15.68 8.09
C GLY A 57 0.69 15.45 7.34
N THR A 58 0.71 15.52 6.01
CA THR A 58 1.88 15.35 5.14
C THR A 58 2.30 16.69 4.53
N ASP A 59 3.61 16.94 4.49
CA ASP A 59 4.18 18.23 4.06
C ASP A 59 3.66 19.42 4.89
N ARG A 60 3.49 19.17 6.19
CA ARG A 60 3.00 20.13 7.18
C ARG A 60 3.97 20.22 8.35
N ALA A 61 4.37 21.43 8.67
CA ALA A 61 5.05 21.75 9.92
C ALA A 61 4.03 22.19 10.99
N CYS A 62 4.22 21.74 12.23
CA CYS A 62 3.34 22.02 13.36
C CYS A 62 3.49 23.46 13.84
N ARG A 63 2.39 24.07 14.23
CA ARG A 63 2.37 25.42 14.79
C ARG A 63 1.43 25.47 16.00
N GLY A 64 1.66 26.46 16.87
CA GLY A 64 0.82 26.74 18.03
C GLY A 64 -0.55 27.27 17.61
N SER A 65 -0.91 28.46 18.08
CA SER A 65 -2.24 29.04 17.88
C SER A 65 -2.50 29.59 16.46
N SER A 66 -1.46 29.84 15.67
CA SER A 66 -1.55 30.38 14.29
C SER A 66 -0.38 29.89 13.43
N ALA A 67 -0.44 30.07 12.11
CA ALA A 67 0.61 29.59 11.20
C ALA A 67 2.00 30.20 11.45
N ASP A 68 2.06 31.39 12.06
CA ASP A 68 3.31 32.07 12.44
C ASP A 68 3.80 31.71 13.85
N ASP A 69 3.01 30.93 14.61
CA ASP A 69 3.27 30.62 16.00
C ASP A 69 4.21 29.41 16.16
N ASN A 70 5.53 29.67 16.06
CA ASN A 70 6.58 28.65 16.11
C ASN A 70 7.59 28.90 17.25
N LEU A 71 7.12 29.27 18.44
CA LEU A 71 8.00 29.55 19.57
C LEU A 71 8.67 28.27 20.11
N GLN A 72 10.00 28.27 20.20
CA GLN A 72 10.81 27.14 20.67
C GLN A 72 10.41 26.58 22.05
N LYS A 73 9.72 27.36 22.89
CA LYS A 73 9.22 26.91 24.20
C LYS A 73 8.04 25.92 24.12
N TYR A 74 7.44 25.76 22.94
CA TYR A 74 6.28 24.88 22.72
C TYR A 74 6.64 23.45 22.37
N TYR A 75 7.92 23.18 22.11
CA TYR A 75 8.38 21.86 21.72
C TYR A 75 9.84 21.63 22.12
N SER A 76 10.19 20.38 22.34
CA SER A 76 11.58 19.93 22.43
C SER A 76 12.02 19.36 21.08
N VAL A 77 13.27 19.59 20.68
CA VAL A 77 13.80 19.09 19.41
C VAL A 77 14.74 17.91 19.67
N HIS A 78 14.55 16.84 18.92
CA HIS A 78 15.37 15.65 18.92
C HIS A 78 15.92 15.41 17.51
N PHE A 79 17.21 15.09 17.41
CA PHE A 79 17.89 14.78 16.15
C PHE A 79 18.27 13.30 16.10
N GLY A 80 18.54 12.79 14.89
CA GLY A 80 18.87 11.38 14.69
C GLY A 80 17.71 10.44 14.99
N VAL A 81 16.48 10.94 14.92
CA VAL A 81 15.28 10.12 15.05
C VAL A 81 15.04 9.46 13.70
N GLU A 82 15.31 8.16 13.61
CA GLU A 82 15.39 7.44 12.34
C GLU A 82 14.03 7.23 11.66
N SER A 83 12.93 7.38 12.40
CA SER A 83 11.59 7.15 11.89
C SER A 83 10.55 8.05 12.52
N PHE A 84 9.44 8.19 11.81
CA PHE A 84 8.22 8.84 12.29
C PHE A 84 7.78 8.28 13.65
N TRP A 85 7.84 6.95 13.80
CA TRP A 85 7.49 6.24 15.03
C TRP A 85 8.45 6.54 16.17
N GLY A 86 9.75 6.66 15.88
CA GLY A 86 10.71 7.11 16.88
C GLY A 86 10.40 8.50 17.42
N CYS A 87 9.70 9.34 16.65
CA CYS A 87 9.22 10.65 17.11
C CYS A 87 7.94 10.53 17.96
N GLN A 88 7.02 9.66 17.55
CA GLN A 88 5.83 9.31 18.34
C GLN A 88 6.19 8.74 19.72
N ASP A 89 7.15 7.81 19.80
CA ASP A 89 7.60 7.21 21.06
C ASP A 89 8.20 8.27 21.99
N LYS A 90 8.93 9.23 21.43
CA LYS A 90 9.45 10.37 22.18
C LYS A 90 8.32 11.24 22.73
N CYS A 91 7.28 11.48 21.93
CA CYS A 91 6.08 12.15 22.42
C CYS A 91 5.41 11.37 23.56
N LEU A 92 5.23 10.05 23.43
CA LEU A 92 4.64 9.23 24.49
C LEU A 92 5.50 9.18 25.77
N SER A 93 6.81 9.35 25.64
CA SER A 93 7.72 9.44 26.79
C SER A 93 7.74 10.81 27.47
N GLU A 94 7.19 11.85 26.82
CA GLU A 94 7.10 13.22 27.34
C GLU A 94 5.73 13.43 27.99
N PRO A 95 5.64 13.56 29.33
CA PRO A 95 4.36 13.64 30.05
C PRO A 95 3.44 14.77 29.58
N LEU A 96 4.01 15.85 29.02
CA LEU A 96 3.26 17.01 28.54
C LEU A 96 2.99 16.96 27.03
N CYS A 97 3.25 15.84 26.37
CA CYS A 97 3.11 15.80 24.91
C CYS A 97 1.66 16.01 24.45
N THR A 98 1.49 16.94 23.52
CA THR A 98 0.27 17.29 22.81
C THR A 98 0.36 17.00 21.30
N GLY A 99 1.51 16.52 20.83
CA GLY A 99 1.73 16.06 19.46
C GLY A 99 3.21 16.06 19.07
N PHE A 100 3.50 15.80 17.81
CA PHE A 100 4.85 15.86 17.28
C PHE A 100 4.91 16.29 15.82
N GLU A 101 6.05 16.87 15.46
CA GLU A 101 6.45 17.16 14.08
C GLU A 101 7.63 16.25 13.70
N TYR A 102 7.57 15.57 12.56
CA TYR A 102 8.67 14.73 12.10
C TYR A 102 9.14 15.05 10.69
N ASN A 103 10.44 15.27 10.53
CA ASN A 103 11.12 15.38 9.25
C ASN A 103 11.99 14.15 9.01
N GLY A 104 11.56 13.29 8.09
CA GLY A 104 12.24 12.03 7.79
C GLY A 104 13.58 12.17 7.08
N VAL A 105 13.79 13.26 6.34
CA VAL A 105 15.04 13.51 5.60
C VAL A 105 16.16 13.94 6.54
N ALA A 106 15.85 14.79 7.51
CA ALA A 106 16.80 15.30 8.48
C ALA A 106 16.90 14.44 9.77
N GLY A 107 16.01 13.45 9.93
CA GLY A 107 15.85 12.69 11.17
C GLY A 107 15.53 13.61 12.36
N ARG A 108 14.77 14.69 12.10
CA ARG A 108 14.44 15.71 13.10
C ARG A 108 13.02 15.50 13.60
N CYS A 109 12.87 15.51 14.92
CA CYS A 109 11.60 15.31 15.61
C CYS A 109 11.38 16.48 16.59
N GLU A 110 10.26 17.18 16.48
CA GLU A 110 9.82 18.11 17.52
C GLU A 110 8.70 17.46 18.33
N VAL A 111 8.87 17.34 19.64
CA VAL A 111 7.81 16.87 20.55
C VAL A 111 7.13 18.09 21.15
N TRP A 112 5.87 18.30 20.80
CA TRP A 112 5.09 19.48 21.18
C TRP A 112 4.49 19.32 22.57
N THR A 113 4.78 20.24 23.49
CA THR A 113 4.22 20.30 24.85
C THR A 113 3.10 21.34 24.97
N GLN A 114 2.90 22.15 23.93
CA GLN A 114 1.78 23.06 23.78
C GLN A 114 0.87 22.56 22.65
N GLN A 115 -0.45 22.63 22.85
CA GLN A 115 -1.43 22.19 21.87
C GLN A 115 -1.15 22.74 20.47
N ILE A 116 -1.03 21.84 19.49
CA ILE A 116 -0.91 22.18 18.08
C ILE A 116 -2.28 22.68 17.59
N GLY A 117 -2.36 23.96 17.23
CA GLY A 117 -3.60 24.61 16.78
C GLY A 117 -3.59 24.99 15.29
N ALA A 118 -2.42 24.98 14.66
CA ALA A 118 -2.25 25.32 13.25
C ALA A 118 -1.12 24.50 12.63
N THR A 119 -1.05 24.54 11.30
CA THR A 119 0.06 23.98 10.53
C THR A 119 0.41 24.92 9.38
N ILE A 120 1.63 24.83 8.86
CA ILE A 120 2.06 25.53 7.63
C ILE A 120 2.60 24.50 6.63
N ALA A 121 2.40 24.74 5.33
CA ALA A 121 2.91 23.88 4.28
C ALA A 121 4.44 23.94 4.28
N LEU A 122 5.08 22.80 4.53
CA LEU A 122 6.52 22.65 4.53
C LEU A 122 6.89 21.23 4.09
N PRO A 123 7.40 21.07 2.84
CA PRO A 123 7.71 19.76 2.29
C PRO A 123 8.67 18.93 3.17
N GLY A 124 8.37 17.64 3.32
CA GLY A 124 9.14 16.68 4.09
C GLY A 124 8.85 16.63 5.58
N PHE A 125 7.89 17.41 6.08
CA PHE A 125 7.46 17.43 7.48
C PHE A 125 6.10 16.75 7.66
N ASN A 126 5.90 16.11 8.81
CA ASN A 126 4.65 15.48 9.18
C ASN A 126 4.20 16.02 10.53
N CYS A 127 2.98 16.56 10.61
CA CYS A 127 2.46 17.15 11.85
C CYS A 127 1.28 16.38 12.42
N TRP A 128 1.44 15.92 13.65
CA TRP A 128 0.48 15.03 14.31
C TRP A 128 0.15 15.54 15.71
N ARG A 129 -1.13 15.64 16.02
CA ARG A 129 -1.63 16.00 17.34
C ARG A 129 -1.86 14.74 18.15
N HIS A 130 -1.37 14.73 19.38
CA HIS A 130 -1.62 13.71 20.38
C HIS A 130 -2.83 14.09 21.22
N GLN A 131 -3.77 13.17 21.36
CA GLN A 131 -4.88 13.27 22.26
C GLN A 131 -4.87 12.08 23.22
N CYS A 132 -4.83 12.40 24.51
CA CYS A 132 -5.09 11.46 25.59
C CYS A 132 -6.61 11.40 25.76
N VAL A 133 -7.26 10.49 25.03
CA VAL A 133 -8.70 10.30 25.17
C VAL A 133 -8.95 9.36 26.35
N PRO A 134 -9.84 9.69 27.30
CA PRO A 134 -10.19 8.77 28.37
C PRO A 134 -10.58 7.41 27.79
N ILE A 135 -10.08 6.30 28.36
CA ILE A 135 -10.34 4.92 27.86
C ILE A 135 -11.84 4.55 27.87
N SER A 136 -12.73 5.43 28.35
CA SER A 136 -14.18 5.24 28.34
C SER A 136 -14.83 5.13 26.95
N GLN A 137 -14.07 5.19 25.85
CA GLN A 137 -14.59 5.07 24.49
C GLN A 137 -14.37 3.71 23.81
N ASN A 138 -13.48 2.86 24.32
CA ASN A 138 -13.34 1.47 23.87
C ASN A 138 -14.18 0.57 24.77
N VAL A 139 -15.38 0.29 24.31
CA VAL A 139 -16.33 -0.50 25.08
C VAL A 139 -16.11 -1.96 24.71
N PHE A 140 -15.79 -2.76 25.71
CA PHE A 140 -16.02 -4.19 25.62
C PHE A 140 -17.51 -4.41 25.82
N GLU A 141 -18.20 -4.75 24.74
CA GLU A 141 -19.63 -5.00 24.79
C GLU A 141 -19.88 -6.48 25.06
N PRO A 142 -20.75 -6.81 26.05
CA PRO A 142 -21.13 -8.19 26.29
C PRO A 142 -21.86 -8.75 25.06
N VAL A 143 -21.41 -9.90 24.55
CA VAL A 143 -22.09 -10.56 23.42
C VAL A 143 -23.14 -11.52 23.99
N ASP A 144 -24.40 -11.39 23.55
CA ASP A 144 -25.54 -12.16 24.04
C ASP A 144 -25.72 -12.12 25.59
N GLY A 145 -25.49 -10.94 26.18
CA GLY A 145 -25.57 -10.73 27.63
C GLY A 145 -24.24 -10.94 28.36
N GLY A 146 -23.22 -11.47 27.69
CA GLY A 146 -21.84 -11.55 28.15
C GLY A 146 -21.59 -12.64 29.18
N THR A 147 -22.41 -12.75 30.21
CA THR A 147 -22.23 -13.73 31.30
C THR A 147 -22.81 -15.10 30.98
N ASP A 148 -22.09 -16.13 31.39
CA ASP A 148 -22.32 -17.54 31.03
C ASP A 148 -22.32 -17.77 29.52
N ARG A 149 -21.47 -17.01 28.81
CA ARG A 149 -21.28 -17.06 27.36
C ARG A 149 -19.81 -17.28 27.05
N ALA A 150 -19.53 -18.31 26.27
CA ALA A 150 -18.24 -18.49 25.64
C ALA A 150 -18.27 -17.88 24.22
N CYS A 151 -17.22 -17.16 23.84
CA CYS A 151 -17.07 -16.51 22.54
C CYS A 151 -16.87 -17.53 21.43
N ARG A 152 -17.44 -17.24 20.26
CA ARG A 152 -17.32 -18.11 19.08
C ARG A 152 -17.09 -17.24 17.84
N GLY A 153 -16.57 -17.86 16.78
CA GLY A 153 -16.41 -17.25 15.47
C GLY A 153 -17.76 -16.98 14.82
N SER A 154 -18.00 -17.54 13.63
CA SER A 154 -19.20 -17.26 12.84
C SER A 154 -20.48 -17.98 13.32
N ARG A 155 -20.33 -19.07 14.08
CA ARG A 155 -21.42 -19.96 14.54
C ARG A 155 -21.18 -20.39 15.98
N ALA A 156 -22.22 -20.82 16.70
CA ALA A 156 -22.09 -21.20 18.11
C ALA A 156 -21.14 -22.40 18.36
N ASP A 157 -20.88 -23.24 17.36
CA ASP A 157 -19.93 -24.36 17.41
C ASP A 157 -18.52 -23.99 16.91
N ASP A 158 -18.27 -22.74 16.51
CA ASP A 158 -17.05 -22.28 15.87
C ASP A 158 -16.00 -21.80 16.90
N ASN A 159 -15.29 -22.74 17.52
CA ASN A 159 -14.29 -22.47 18.57
C ASN A 159 -12.86 -22.87 18.15
N LEU A 160 -12.39 -22.40 17.00
CA LEU A 160 -11.05 -22.76 16.51
C LEU A 160 -9.97 -21.98 17.27
N GLN A 161 -8.98 -22.69 17.82
CA GLN A 161 -7.85 -22.13 18.56
C GLN A 161 -7.08 -21.02 17.82
N LYS A 162 -7.13 -20.99 16.48
CA LYS A 162 -6.49 -19.94 15.66
C LYS A 162 -7.14 -18.56 15.81
N TYR A 163 -8.34 -18.49 16.40
CA TYR A 163 -9.10 -17.26 16.58
C TYR A 163 -8.74 -16.48 17.83
N TYR A 164 -7.92 -17.05 18.72
CA TYR A 164 -7.59 -16.42 19.98
C TYR A 164 -6.26 -16.91 20.55
N THR A 165 -5.64 -16.07 21.38
CA THR A 165 -4.49 -16.45 22.21
C THR A 165 -4.93 -16.61 23.65
N VAL A 166 -4.42 -17.64 24.32
CA VAL A 166 -4.77 -17.95 25.72
C VAL A 166 -3.74 -17.35 26.66
N HIS A 167 -4.21 -16.62 27.66
CA HIS A 167 -3.45 -16.00 28.74
C HIS A 167 -3.94 -16.58 30.07
N LEU A 168 -3.03 -17.22 30.82
CA LEU A 168 -3.33 -17.84 32.11
C LEU A 168 -2.99 -16.89 33.27
N GLY A 169 -3.70 -17.05 34.39
CA GLY A 169 -3.45 -16.26 35.61
C GLY A 169 -3.98 -14.83 35.54
N VAL A 170 -4.84 -14.53 34.56
CA VAL A 170 -5.55 -13.26 34.45
C VAL A 170 -6.71 -13.29 35.44
N GLN A 171 -6.73 -12.40 36.45
CA GLN A 171 -7.59 -12.58 37.63
C GLN A 171 -8.98 -11.96 37.50
N SER A 172 -9.25 -11.24 36.41
CA SER A 172 -10.52 -10.59 36.20
C SER A 172 -10.79 -10.31 34.72
N VAL A 173 -12.07 -10.11 34.39
CA VAL A 173 -12.49 -9.57 33.09
C VAL A 173 -11.74 -8.27 32.78
N GLY A 174 -11.58 -7.37 33.76
CA GLY A 174 -10.87 -6.11 33.58
C GLY A 174 -9.39 -6.29 33.20
N ASP A 175 -8.72 -7.24 33.82
CA ASP A 175 -7.33 -7.59 33.45
C ASP A 175 -7.28 -8.20 32.05
N CYS A 176 -8.24 -9.06 31.70
CA CYS A 176 -8.34 -9.67 30.37
C CYS A 176 -8.54 -8.61 29.27
N GLN A 177 -9.40 -7.62 29.54
CA GLN A 177 -9.57 -6.45 28.67
C GLN A 177 -8.26 -5.70 28.48
N GLU A 178 -7.45 -5.56 29.54
CA GLU A 178 -6.16 -4.90 29.44
C GLU A 178 -5.13 -5.72 28.65
N VAL A 179 -5.14 -7.05 28.78
CA VAL A 179 -4.34 -7.93 27.91
C VAL A 179 -4.72 -7.72 26.44
N CYS A 180 -6.01 -7.67 26.12
CA CYS A 180 -6.51 -7.35 24.78
C CYS A 180 -6.13 -5.93 24.31
N ARG A 181 -6.17 -4.91 25.17
CA ARG A 181 -5.70 -3.54 24.83
C ARG A 181 -4.19 -3.45 24.68
N SER A 182 -3.44 -4.31 25.37
CA SER A 182 -1.97 -4.32 25.29
C SER A 182 -1.48 -5.02 24.02
N THR A 183 -2.17 -6.07 23.55
CA THR A 183 -1.85 -6.74 22.27
C THR A 183 -2.02 -5.83 21.06
N TRP A 184 -2.86 -4.78 21.16
CA TRP A 184 -2.91 -3.69 20.17
C TRP A 184 -1.59 -2.92 20.02
N ARG A 185 -0.80 -2.76 21.10
CA ARG A 185 0.49 -2.05 21.03
C ARG A 185 1.52 -2.78 20.15
N ASP A 186 1.36 -4.08 19.96
CA ASP A 186 2.25 -4.93 19.16
C ASP A 186 1.73 -5.22 17.73
N ALA A 187 0.50 -4.81 17.40
CA ALA A 187 -0.19 -5.11 16.14
C ALA A 187 0.49 -4.56 14.86
N TRP A 188 1.44 -3.63 14.97
CA TRP A 188 2.19 -3.10 13.83
C TRP A 188 3.22 -4.09 13.24
N LYS A 189 3.45 -5.25 13.88
CA LYS A 189 4.23 -6.39 13.34
C LYS A 189 3.45 -7.29 12.39
N GLY A 190 2.20 -6.97 12.07
CA GLY A 190 1.39 -7.72 11.11
C GLY A 190 0.70 -8.97 11.67
N GLU A 191 0.53 -9.04 12.99
CA GLU A 191 -0.27 -10.06 13.69
C GLU A 191 -1.58 -9.42 14.21
N PRO A 192 -2.68 -10.19 14.32
CA PRO A 192 -4.04 -9.66 14.32
C PRO A 192 -4.43 -8.88 15.59
N LEU A 193 -5.16 -7.80 15.36
CA LEU A 193 -5.75 -6.91 16.35
C LEU A 193 -6.72 -7.69 17.25
N CYS A 194 -6.71 -7.37 18.55
CA CYS A 194 -7.74 -7.88 19.44
C CYS A 194 -9.13 -7.36 19.01
N THR A 195 -10.04 -8.29 18.78
CA THR A 195 -11.45 -8.09 18.41
C THR A 195 -12.41 -8.42 19.56
N GLY A 196 -11.91 -8.97 20.66
CA GLY A 196 -12.69 -9.25 21.87
C GLY A 196 -11.95 -10.12 22.87
N ILE A 197 -12.63 -10.48 23.94
CA ILE A 197 -12.13 -11.37 25.00
C ILE A 197 -13.17 -12.41 25.40
N GLU A 198 -12.69 -13.61 25.73
CA GLU A 198 -13.41 -14.59 26.53
C GLU A 198 -12.68 -14.74 27.87
N TYR A 199 -13.39 -14.60 28.98
CA TYR A 199 -12.81 -14.78 30.31
C TYR A 199 -13.50 -15.95 31.01
N HIS A 200 -12.73 -16.85 31.60
CA HIS A 200 -13.25 -17.98 32.37
C HIS A 200 -12.69 -17.96 33.78
N LYS A 201 -13.59 -17.97 34.76
CA LYS A 201 -13.23 -18.06 36.17
C LYS A 201 -13.28 -19.52 36.63
N ASP A 202 -12.12 -20.15 36.77
CA ASP A 202 -12.05 -21.54 37.23
C ASP A 202 -12.04 -21.60 38.76
N GLY A 203 -13.23 -21.80 39.34
CA GLY A 203 -13.39 -21.96 40.79
C GLY A 203 -12.79 -23.23 41.39
N ALA A 204 -12.23 -24.13 40.57
CA ALA A 204 -11.67 -25.40 41.02
C ALA A 204 -10.13 -25.46 41.01
N THR A 205 -9.46 -24.68 40.16
CA THR A 205 -8.00 -24.83 39.94
C THR A 205 -7.14 -23.58 40.14
N ASP A 206 -7.69 -22.47 40.66
CA ASP A 206 -7.00 -21.17 40.81
C ASP A 206 -6.33 -20.66 39.50
N MET A 207 -6.73 -21.22 38.35
CA MET A 207 -6.17 -20.88 37.03
C MET A 207 -7.24 -20.24 36.16
N ASP A 208 -7.58 -19.00 36.49
CA ASP A 208 -8.40 -18.15 35.64
C ASP A 208 -7.73 -17.98 34.25
N ARG A 209 -8.57 -18.00 33.21
CA ARG A 209 -8.14 -18.02 31.81
C ARG A 209 -8.76 -16.85 31.05
N CYS A 210 -7.94 -16.18 30.26
CA CYS A 210 -8.35 -15.12 29.34
C CYS A 210 -7.98 -15.52 27.91
N GLU A 211 -8.95 -15.56 27.01
CA GLU A 211 -8.71 -15.74 25.59
C GLU A 211 -8.87 -14.38 24.90
N VAL A 212 -7.81 -13.91 24.26
CA VAL A 212 -7.80 -12.67 23.49
C VAL A 212 -8.11 -13.01 22.04
N TRP A 213 -9.31 -12.63 21.59
CA TRP A 213 -9.82 -12.96 20.27
C TRP A 213 -9.19 -12.06 19.22
N THR A 214 -8.68 -12.67 18.16
CA THR A 214 -8.06 -12.03 17.00
C THR A 214 -8.94 -12.11 15.75
N GLN A 215 -9.93 -13.01 15.77
CA GLN A 215 -11.03 -13.08 14.81
C GLN A 215 -12.29 -12.48 15.43
N GLN A 216 -13.09 -11.76 14.62
CA GLN A 216 -14.37 -11.21 15.05
C GLN A 216 -15.26 -12.27 15.72
N ILE A 217 -15.79 -11.93 16.90
CA ILE A 217 -16.75 -12.73 17.64
C ILE A 217 -18.12 -12.53 16.99
N GLY A 218 -18.58 -13.52 16.23
CA GLY A 218 -19.85 -13.48 15.51
C GLY A 218 -20.99 -14.22 16.20
N ALA A 219 -20.68 -15.09 17.16
CA ALA A 219 -21.64 -15.88 17.92
C ALA A 219 -21.11 -16.16 19.35
N THR A 220 -21.97 -16.71 20.20
CA THR A 220 -21.57 -17.25 21.50
C THR A 220 -22.29 -18.56 21.81
N GLU A 221 -21.75 -19.32 22.76
CA GLU A 221 -22.35 -20.55 23.29
C GLU A 221 -22.66 -20.40 24.78
N ALA A 222 -23.78 -20.96 25.26
CA ALA A 222 -24.15 -20.92 26.68
C ALA A 222 -23.24 -21.85 27.49
N VAL A 223 -22.26 -21.30 28.19
CA VAL A 223 -21.31 -22.06 29.00
C VAL A 223 -21.16 -21.38 30.35
N PRO A 224 -21.65 -21.99 31.45
CA PRO A 224 -21.56 -21.40 32.78
C PRO A 224 -20.11 -21.09 33.19
N GLY A 225 -19.89 -19.91 33.78
CA GLY A 225 -18.58 -19.47 34.27
C GLY A 225 -17.69 -18.75 33.25
N PHE A 226 -18.17 -18.57 32.01
CA PHE A 226 -17.50 -17.80 30.97
C PHE A 226 -18.15 -16.43 30.79
N ASP A 227 -17.34 -15.41 30.54
CA ASP A 227 -17.80 -14.09 30.12
C ASP A 227 -17.24 -13.75 28.72
N CYS A 228 -18.12 -13.43 27.77
CA CYS A 228 -17.73 -13.07 26.41
C CYS A 228 -17.99 -11.58 26.10
N PHE A 229 -16.95 -10.89 25.66
CA PHE A 229 -17.06 -9.49 25.23
C PHE A 229 -16.39 -9.28 23.88
N ARG A 230 -17.03 -8.52 23.01
CA ARG A 230 -16.40 -8.02 21.78
C ARG A 230 -15.81 -6.64 22.00
N TYR A 231 -14.71 -6.36 21.32
CA TYR A 231 -14.08 -5.06 21.30
C TYR A 231 -14.68 -4.22 20.17
N VAL A 232 -15.42 -3.17 20.52
CA VAL A 232 -15.92 -2.19 19.54
C VAL A 232 -15.10 -0.91 19.63
N SER A 233 -14.53 -0.48 18.51
CA SER A 233 -13.76 0.76 18.45
C SER A 233 -14.43 1.77 17.55
N PHE A 234 -14.82 2.89 18.16
CA PHE A 234 -15.31 4.08 17.47
C PHE A 234 -14.21 5.12 17.46
N TYR A 235 -13.93 5.70 16.30
CA TYR A 235 -12.91 6.73 16.14
C TYR A 235 -13.54 8.08 15.83
N PRO A 236 -13.09 9.18 16.45
CA PRO A 236 -13.57 10.51 16.10
C PRO A 236 -13.21 10.84 14.65
N ALA A 237 -14.19 11.24 13.84
CA ALA A 237 -13.95 11.71 12.49
C ALA A 237 -13.67 13.23 12.52
N ASP A 238 -12.46 13.62 12.11
CA ASP A 238 -11.93 14.98 12.19
C ASP A 238 -12.03 15.59 13.62
N GLY A 239 -11.58 14.83 14.62
CA GLY A 239 -11.66 15.20 16.04
C GLY A 239 -13.04 14.94 16.68
N GLY A 240 -14.04 14.57 15.89
CA GLY A 240 -15.32 14.01 16.30
C GLY A 240 -16.27 14.95 17.02
N THR A 241 -15.79 15.96 17.75
CA THR A 241 -16.60 16.92 18.50
C THR A 241 -16.94 18.15 17.65
N ASP A 242 -18.20 18.60 17.73
CA ASP A 242 -18.75 19.65 16.88
C ASP A 242 -18.63 19.31 15.39
N ARG A 243 -18.78 18.02 15.08
CA ARG A 243 -18.72 17.46 13.73
C ARG A 243 -19.98 16.66 13.44
N VAL A 244 -20.44 16.79 12.21
CA VAL A 244 -21.51 16.00 11.61
C VAL A 244 -20.92 15.14 10.50
N CYS A 245 -21.34 13.88 10.41
CA CYS A 245 -20.83 12.88 9.49
C CYS A 245 -21.32 13.14 8.06
N ARG A 246 -20.48 12.85 7.07
CA ARG A 246 -20.79 13.09 5.65
C ARG A 246 -20.33 11.91 4.80
N GLY A 247 -21.07 11.66 3.72
CA GLY A 247 -20.80 10.60 2.75
C GLY A 247 -19.66 10.96 1.80
N LEU A 248 -19.93 10.96 0.50
CA LEU A 248 -18.91 11.09 -0.56
C LEU A 248 -18.25 12.48 -0.64
N THR A 249 -18.90 13.52 -0.11
CA THR A 249 -18.37 14.90 -0.12
C THR A 249 -18.71 15.60 1.19
N ALA A 250 -18.04 16.70 1.53
CA ALA A 250 -18.33 17.47 2.74
C ALA A 250 -19.75 18.08 2.79
N ASP A 251 -20.41 18.22 1.63
CA ASP A 251 -21.79 18.71 1.52
C ASP A 251 -22.82 17.58 1.42
N ASP A 252 -22.38 16.33 1.25
CA ASP A 252 -23.23 15.15 1.23
C ASP A 252 -23.72 14.83 2.64
N ARG A 253 -24.95 15.27 2.94
CA ARG A 253 -25.59 15.05 4.23
C ARG A 253 -26.00 13.60 4.47
N GLY A 254 -25.83 12.71 3.49
CA GLY A 254 -26.41 11.38 3.49
C GLY A 254 -27.92 11.44 3.23
N GLY A 255 -28.41 10.51 2.42
CA GLY A 255 -29.84 10.22 2.30
C GLY A 255 -30.30 9.16 3.31
N PRO A 256 -31.60 8.84 3.33
CA PRO A 256 -32.13 7.73 4.14
C PRO A 256 -31.51 6.36 3.82
N SER A 257 -30.78 6.23 2.72
CA SER A 257 -30.00 5.05 2.35
C SER A 257 -28.63 4.97 3.03
N ASP A 258 -28.11 6.11 3.51
CA ASP A 258 -26.74 6.20 4.03
C ASP A 258 -26.66 6.06 5.54
N PHE A 259 -27.76 6.32 6.24
CA PHE A 259 -27.89 6.12 7.68
C PHE A 259 -29.34 5.83 8.10
N THR A 260 -29.47 5.19 9.26
CA THR A 260 -30.74 5.07 9.98
C THR A 260 -30.82 6.13 11.08
N LEU A 261 -31.89 6.92 11.09
CA LEU A 261 -32.12 7.96 12.09
C LEU A 261 -32.89 7.41 13.30
N HIS A 262 -32.37 7.64 14.50
CA HIS A 262 -32.98 7.35 15.78
C HIS A 262 -33.20 8.64 16.57
N GLU A 263 -34.45 8.91 16.96
CA GLU A 263 -34.83 10.05 17.78
C GLU A 263 -34.96 9.66 19.27
N GLY A 264 -34.92 10.65 20.17
CA GLY A 264 -34.97 10.42 21.62
C GLY A 264 -33.71 9.80 22.24
N VAL A 265 -32.60 9.72 21.48
CA VAL A 265 -31.35 9.11 21.94
C VAL A 265 -30.56 10.12 22.79
N ALA A 266 -30.79 10.07 24.11
CA ALA A 266 -30.27 11.06 25.05
C ALA A 266 -28.75 11.01 25.28
N SER A 267 -28.07 9.91 24.94
CA SER A 267 -26.63 9.75 25.21
C SER A 267 -25.86 9.11 24.05
N LEU A 268 -24.58 9.50 23.94
CA LEU A 268 -23.66 8.99 22.93
C LEU A 268 -23.45 7.47 23.09
N SER A 269 -23.44 6.96 24.32
CA SER A 269 -23.31 5.53 24.59
C SER A 269 -24.49 4.73 24.05
N VAL A 270 -25.72 5.24 24.19
CA VAL A 270 -26.89 4.59 23.57
C VAL A 270 -26.78 4.65 22.04
N CYS A 271 -26.32 5.78 21.48
CA CYS A 271 -26.09 5.90 20.04
C CYS A 271 -25.06 4.89 19.52
N LYS A 272 -23.93 4.69 20.22
CA LYS A 272 -22.93 3.66 19.91
C LYS A 272 -23.54 2.26 19.90
N SER A 273 -24.35 1.92 20.91
CA SER A 273 -24.98 0.59 20.98
C SER A 273 -26.00 0.32 19.86
N LEU A 274 -26.56 1.37 19.23
CA LEU A 274 -27.43 1.23 18.06
C LEU A 274 -26.64 0.87 16.79
N CYS A 275 -25.35 1.23 16.75
CA CYS A 275 -24.41 0.89 15.69
C CYS A 275 -23.87 -0.53 15.95
N ALA A 276 -24.71 -1.53 15.67
CA ALA A 276 -24.38 -2.95 15.70
C ALA A 276 -23.51 -3.36 14.47
N ASN A 277 -23.42 -4.66 14.16
CA ASN A 277 -22.53 -5.27 13.14
C ASN A 277 -22.66 -4.77 11.69
N VAL A 278 -23.49 -3.76 11.40
CA VAL A 278 -23.86 -3.35 10.04
C VAL A 278 -23.66 -1.86 9.77
N CYS A 279 -23.06 -1.14 10.70
CA CYS A 279 -22.78 0.29 10.54
C CYS A 279 -21.32 0.53 10.16
N THR A 280 -21.03 1.75 9.71
CA THR A 280 -19.68 2.27 9.45
C THR A 280 -19.37 3.51 10.30
N GLY A 281 -20.31 3.92 11.16
CA GLY A 281 -20.14 4.96 12.17
C GLY A 281 -21.45 5.52 12.70
N ILE A 282 -21.35 6.55 13.53
CA ILE A 282 -22.48 7.26 14.13
C ILE A 282 -22.31 8.78 14.10
N GLU A 283 -23.44 9.49 14.00
CA GLU A 283 -23.55 10.90 14.33
C GLU A 283 -24.51 11.05 15.53
N HIS A 284 -24.13 11.77 16.59
CA HIS A 284 -24.97 11.96 17.77
C HIS A 284 -25.12 13.44 18.14
N SER A 285 -26.34 13.89 18.44
CA SER A 285 -26.61 15.19 19.05
C SER A 285 -27.44 15.02 20.33
N PRO A 286 -26.86 15.23 21.52
CA PRO A 286 -27.61 15.09 22.78
C PRO A 286 -28.68 16.16 22.93
N ALA A 287 -28.44 17.38 22.45
CA ALA A 287 -29.40 18.49 22.56
C ALA A 287 -30.69 18.25 21.76
N LEU A 288 -30.57 17.53 20.64
CA LEU A 288 -31.71 17.16 19.79
C LEU A 288 -32.25 15.76 20.11
N GLY A 289 -31.58 14.99 20.96
CA GLY A 289 -31.84 13.57 21.14
C GLY A 289 -31.73 12.78 19.82
N ARG A 290 -30.80 13.17 18.94
CA ARG A 290 -30.68 12.64 17.58
C ARG A 290 -29.49 11.68 17.49
N CYS A 291 -29.65 10.53 16.88
CA CYS A 291 -28.58 9.58 16.56
C CYS A 291 -28.74 9.07 15.13
N GLU A 292 -27.75 9.26 14.28
CA GLU A 292 -27.68 8.66 12.96
C GLU A 292 -26.70 7.49 12.99
N VAL A 293 -27.16 6.30 12.62
CA VAL A 293 -26.33 5.11 12.49
C VAL A 293 -26.01 4.94 11.01
N TRP A 294 -24.78 5.26 10.63
CA TRP A 294 -24.34 5.27 9.23
C TRP A 294 -24.12 3.85 8.72
N THR A 295 -24.75 3.50 7.61
CA THR A 295 -24.57 2.24 6.88
C THR A 295 -23.63 2.39 5.68
N SER A 296 -23.52 3.61 5.14
CA SER A 296 -22.52 3.99 4.13
C SER A 296 -21.29 4.59 4.79
N LYS A 297 -20.09 4.34 4.22
CA LYS A 297 -18.83 4.86 4.77
C LYS A 297 -18.85 6.37 4.96
N ILE A 298 -18.43 6.82 6.14
CA ILE A 298 -18.23 8.24 6.45
C ILE A 298 -16.86 8.69 5.93
N LEU A 299 -16.83 9.31 4.74
CA LEU A 299 -15.57 9.77 4.13
C LEU A 299 -15.22 11.21 4.51
N HIS A 300 -16.21 12.03 4.85
CA HIS A 300 -16.01 13.43 5.23
C HIS A 300 -16.77 13.79 6.51
N THR A 301 -16.48 14.95 7.08
CA THR A 301 -17.33 15.56 8.10
C THR A 301 -17.42 17.07 7.91
N ARG A 302 -18.38 17.72 8.57
CA ARG A 302 -18.57 19.18 8.54
C ARG A 302 -18.71 19.73 9.95
N ALA A 303 -18.26 20.96 10.18
CA ALA A 303 -18.42 21.61 11.48
C ALA A 303 -19.90 21.89 11.78
N SER A 304 -20.37 21.47 12.96
CA SER A 304 -21.71 21.71 13.47
C SER A 304 -21.72 21.56 14.98
N ALA A 305 -21.91 22.68 15.69
CA ALA A 305 -21.85 22.72 17.15
C ALA A 305 -22.89 21.78 17.80
N GLY A 306 -22.48 21.03 18.82
CA GLY A 306 -23.34 20.12 19.59
C GLY A 306 -23.60 18.77 18.93
N PHE A 307 -22.79 18.39 17.93
CA PHE A 307 -22.82 17.08 17.28
C PHE A 307 -21.50 16.34 17.49
N THR A 308 -21.58 15.02 17.54
CA THR A 308 -20.43 14.13 17.59
C THR A 308 -20.46 13.17 16.42
N CYS A 309 -19.42 13.15 15.60
CA CYS A 309 -19.27 12.19 14.49
C CYS A 309 -18.16 11.19 14.77
N LEU A 310 -18.50 9.89 14.78
CA LEU A 310 -17.56 8.80 14.98
C LEU A 310 -17.62 7.81 13.81
N ARG A 311 -16.48 7.38 13.30
CA ARG A 311 -16.37 6.22 12.40
C ARG A 311 -16.36 4.93 13.21
N PHE A 312 -16.90 3.87 12.63
CA PHE A 312 -16.86 2.52 13.15
C PHE A 312 -16.17 1.63 12.12
N ASP A 313 -14.96 1.19 12.44
CA ASP A 313 -14.28 0.18 11.64
C ASP A 313 -14.71 -1.20 12.16
N SER A 314 -15.81 -1.73 11.61
CA SER A 314 -15.95 -3.18 11.59
C SER A 314 -14.83 -3.70 10.68
N TYR A 315 -13.77 -4.26 11.26
CA TYR A 315 -12.79 -5.00 10.47
C TYR A 315 -13.57 -5.96 9.55
N PRO A 316 -13.38 -5.91 8.21
CA PRO A 316 -14.14 -6.75 7.31
C PRO A 316 -13.97 -8.18 7.78
N SER A 317 -15.08 -8.86 8.08
CA SER A 317 -15.07 -10.23 8.55
C SER A 317 -14.31 -11.07 7.53
N THR A 318 -13.08 -11.46 7.85
CA THR A 318 -12.35 -12.47 7.11
C THR A 318 -13.11 -13.77 7.32
N GLU A 319 -14.08 -14.06 6.46
CA GLU A 319 -14.70 -15.38 6.39
C GLU A 319 -13.57 -16.35 6.07
N THR A 320 -13.15 -17.08 7.10
CA THR A 320 -12.13 -18.11 6.95
C THR A 320 -12.82 -19.33 6.34
N SER A 321 -12.93 -19.36 5.02
CA SER A 321 -13.36 -20.54 4.28
C SER A 321 -12.36 -21.67 4.47
N THR A 322 -12.65 -22.56 5.43
CA THR A 322 -12.01 -23.87 5.52
C THR A 322 -12.44 -24.66 4.28
N THR A 323 -11.60 -24.69 3.24
CA THR A 323 -11.99 -25.33 1.96
C THR A 323 -11.07 -26.48 1.61
N THR A 324 -11.62 -27.67 1.81
CA THR A 324 -11.41 -28.85 0.98
C THR A 324 -11.63 -28.48 -0.50
N VAL A 325 -10.56 -28.50 -1.32
CA VAL A 325 -10.52 -28.50 -2.80
C VAL A 325 -11.71 -27.83 -3.54
N ALA A 326 -11.59 -26.52 -3.72
CA ALA A 326 -12.01 -25.62 -4.82
C ALA A 326 -13.32 -25.89 -5.61
N ALA A 327 -14.43 -25.33 -5.14
CA ALA A 327 -15.35 -24.61 -6.02
C ALA A 327 -14.95 -23.13 -6.01
N SER A 328 -14.90 -22.47 -7.17
CA SER A 328 -14.68 -21.03 -7.25
C SER A 328 -15.75 -20.31 -6.42
N GLY A 329 -15.33 -19.51 -5.44
CA GLY A 329 -16.25 -18.64 -4.70
C GLY A 329 -16.96 -17.67 -5.67
N PRO A 330 -18.03 -16.99 -5.23
CA PRO A 330 -18.82 -16.09 -6.10
C PRO A 330 -17.99 -15.01 -6.81
N LEU A 331 -16.81 -14.68 -6.29
CA LEU A 331 -15.88 -13.71 -6.87
C LEU A 331 -14.92 -14.28 -7.93
N GLY A 332 -14.98 -15.59 -8.20
CA GLY A 332 -14.12 -16.24 -9.20
C GLY A 332 -12.65 -16.23 -8.80
N PHE A 333 -12.32 -16.47 -7.53
CA PHE A 333 -10.94 -16.57 -7.04
C PHE A 333 -10.52 -18.02 -6.82
N VAL A 334 -9.22 -18.28 -6.92
CA VAL A 334 -8.59 -19.57 -6.64
C VAL A 334 -7.45 -19.40 -5.67
N ASP A 335 -7.33 -20.33 -4.72
CA ASP A 335 -6.27 -20.35 -3.71
C ASP A 335 -5.24 -21.45 -4.02
N GLN A 336 -3.98 -21.20 -3.63
CA GLN A 336 -2.89 -22.17 -3.70
C GLN A 336 -1.99 -22.10 -2.46
N GLU A 337 -1.40 -23.24 -2.12
CA GLU A 337 -0.44 -23.35 -1.03
C GLU A 337 0.99 -23.02 -1.46
N GLY A 338 1.80 -22.58 -0.49
CA GLY A 338 3.23 -22.37 -0.66
C GLY A 338 3.63 -21.11 -1.42
N ALA A 339 2.70 -20.15 -1.59
CA ALA A 339 3.02 -18.87 -2.19
C ALA A 339 3.79 -17.93 -1.24
N SER A 340 4.58 -17.01 -1.79
CA SER A 340 5.39 -16.08 -0.98
C SER A 340 4.55 -15.00 -0.28
N ILE A 341 3.44 -14.56 -0.88
CA ILE A 341 2.51 -13.58 -0.32
C ILE A 341 1.17 -14.25 -0.05
N GLN A 342 0.87 -14.44 1.24
CA GLN A 342 -0.40 -14.98 1.72
C GLN A 342 -1.54 -13.98 1.56
N VAL A 343 -2.79 -14.45 1.51
CA VAL A 343 -3.98 -13.59 1.55
C VAL A 343 -3.95 -12.75 2.84
N GLY A 344 -4.33 -11.47 2.77
CA GLY A 344 -4.12 -10.49 3.84
C GLY A 344 -2.71 -9.90 3.88
N GLY A 345 -1.75 -10.50 3.18
CA GLY A 345 -0.39 -9.99 3.05
C GLY A 345 -0.31 -8.69 2.25
N GLN A 346 0.79 -7.97 2.45
CA GLN A 346 1.07 -6.73 1.72
C GLN A 346 1.67 -7.02 0.34
N VAL A 347 1.13 -6.38 -0.69
CA VAL A 347 1.67 -6.29 -2.05
C VAL A 347 1.95 -4.82 -2.33
N ARG A 348 3.18 -4.37 -2.11
CA ARG A 348 3.64 -3.05 -2.55
C ARG A 348 4.06 -3.16 -4.01
N LEU A 349 3.40 -2.37 -4.83
CA LEU A 349 3.53 -2.38 -6.28
C LEU A 349 4.29 -1.14 -6.74
N PHE A 350 5.35 -1.34 -7.52
CA PHE A 350 6.08 -0.26 -8.18
C PHE A 350 6.04 -0.48 -9.69
N ALA A 351 5.63 0.51 -10.48
CA ALA A 351 5.56 0.39 -11.93
C ALA A 351 6.63 1.24 -12.63
N VAL A 352 7.34 0.65 -13.58
CA VAL A 352 8.33 1.31 -14.42
C VAL A 352 7.94 1.09 -15.87
N GLY A 353 8.12 2.08 -16.74
CA GLY A 353 8.01 1.85 -18.17
C GLY A 353 8.22 3.08 -19.03
N SER A 354 8.01 2.93 -20.34
CA SER A 354 8.17 4.05 -21.27
C SER A 354 6.89 4.89 -21.40
N SER A 355 6.31 4.96 -22.60
CA SER A 355 5.38 5.99 -22.99
C SER A 355 3.96 5.78 -22.55
N ASN A 356 3.61 4.64 -21.97
CA ASN A 356 2.21 4.26 -21.76
C ASN A 356 1.90 4.14 -20.26
N THR A 357 2.89 3.78 -19.44
CA THR A 357 2.79 3.70 -17.97
C THR A 357 2.23 4.97 -17.32
N PRO A 358 2.57 6.19 -17.79
CA PRO A 358 2.00 7.43 -17.24
C PRO A 358 0.57 7.78 -17.72
N TRP A 359 0.01 7.05 -18.70
CA TRP A 359 -1.27 7.38 -19.37
C TRP A 359 -2.29 6.23 -19.36
N GLN A 360 -1.99 5.18 -18.62
CA GLN A 360 -2.81 3.99 -18.53
C GLN A 360 -3.25 3.76 -17.09
N THR A 361 -4.38 3.09 -16.95
CA THR A 361 -5.05 2.75 -15.70
C THR A 361 -4.73 1.34 -15.22
N TRP A 362 -4.00 0.53 -16.00
CA TRP A 362 -3.69 -0.85 -15.61
C TRP A 362 -3.01 -0.97 -14.23
N PRO A 363 -2.15 -0.03 -13.74
CA PRO A 363 -1.59 -0.15 -12.40
C PRO A 363 -2.67 0.01 -11.32
N GLU A 364 -3.63 0.91 -11.53
CA GLU A 364 -4.78 1.11 -10.64
C GLU A 364 -5.72 -0.11 -10.68
N GLN A 365 -5.99 -0.64 -11.87
CA GLN A 365 -6.82 -1.84 -12.02
C GLN A 365 -6.16 -3.07 -11.36
N LEU A 366 -4.83 -3.22 -11.49
CA LEU A 366 -4.06 -4.25 -10.79
C LEU A 366 -4.18 -4.08 -9.27
N ASN A 367 -4.00 -2.86 -8.78
CA ASN A 367 -4.14 -2.53 -7.36
C ASN A 367 -5.56 -2.85 -6.83
N LEU A 368 -6.60 -2.52 -7.61
CA LEU A 368 -7.99 -2.82 -7.27
C LEU A 368 -8.25 -4.33 -7.20
N MET A 369 -7.80 -5.07 -8.21
CA MET A 369 -7.96 -6.53 -8.26
C MET A 369 -7.24 -7.22 -7.09
N LEU A 370 -6.03 -6.76 -6.73
CA LEU A 370 -5.31 -7.24 -5.55
C LEU A 370 -6.10 -7.00 -4.27
N ARG A 371 -6.66 -5.80 -4.07
CA ARG A 371 -7.50 -5.49 -2.89
C ARG A 371 -8.74 -6.38 -2.83
N ARG A 372 -9.41 -6.61 -3.95
CA ARG A 372 -10.60 -7.48 -4.02
C ARG A 372 -10.28 -8.94 -3.70
N MET A 373 -9.07 -9.42 -4.01
CA MET A 373 -8.59 -10.74 -3.58
C MET A 373 -8.20 -10.79 -2.09
N GLY A 374 -8.24 -9.67 -1.36
CA GLY A 374 -7.92 -9.60 0.05
C GLY A 374 -6.45 -9.30 0.34
N TYR A 375 -5.70 -8.79 -0.63
CA TYR A 375 -4.34 -8.29 -0.38
C TYR A 375 -4.37 -6.85 0.12
N MET A 376 -3.45 -6.53 1.03
CA MET A 376 -3.18 -5.14 1.38
C MET A 376 -2.25 -4.53 0.33
N THR A 377 -2.56 -3.35 -0.18
CA THR A 377 -1.71 -2.65 -1.17
C THR A 377 -1.26 -1.29 -0.63
N PRO A 378 -0.28 -1.27 0.28
CA PRO A 378 0.25 -0.02 0.78
C PRO A 378 1.06 0.69 -0.30
N VAL A 379 1.02 2.02 -0.25
CA VAL A 379 1.78 2.90 -1.13
C VAL A 379 3.28 2.77 -0.84
N ILE A 380 4.08 2.79 -1.90
CA ILE A 380 5.55 2.87 -1.78
C ILE A 380 5.94 4.34 -1.68
N ALA A 381 6.73 4.67 -0.67
CA ALA A 381 7.38 5.98 -0.59
C ALA A 381 8.42 6.08 -1.72
N VAL A 382 8.14 6.91 -2.71
CA VAL A 382 9.02 7.16 -3.85
C VAL A 382 9.89 8.39 -3.61
N LYS A 383 11.18 8.25 -3.92
CA LYS A 383 12.17 9.33 -3.82
C LYS A 383 12.45 9.97 -5.16
N HIS A 384 12.18 9.27 -6.27
CA HIS A 384 12.52 9.79 -7.59
C HIS A 384 11.61 10.98 -7.98
N PRO A 385 12.16 12.12 -8.44
CA PRO A 385 11.37 13.33 -8.72
C PRO A 385 10.43 13.20 -9.92
N ASP A 386 10.73 12.31 -10.88
CA ASP A 386 9.83 12.03 -12.00
C ASP A 386 8.80 10.92 -11.69
N SER A 387 8.78 10.41 -10.46
CA SER A 387 7.74 9.47 -10.04
C SER A 387 6.39 10.17 -9.95
N ARG A 388 5.32 9.42 -10.22
CA ARG A 388 3.93 9.88 -10.14
C ARG A 388 3.10 8.86 -9.40
N MET A 389 2.05 9.31 -8.74
CA MET A 389 1.09 8.43 -8.07
C MET A 389 -0.09 8.05 -8.95
N GLN A 390 -0.46 8.95 -9.87
CA GLN A 390 -1.59 8.80 -10.78
C GLN A 390 -1.24 9.20 -12.22
N ALA A 391 -1.97 8.63 -13.18
CA ALA A 391 -1.87 9.02 -14.58
C ALA A 391 -2.46 10.42 -14.77
N THR A 392 -1.76 11.29 -15.52
CA THR A 392 -2.22 12.67 -15.71
C THR A 392 -3.34 12.80 -16.74
N ASN A 393 -3.34 11.97 -17.79
CA ASN A 393 -4.41 11.91 -18.79
C ASN A 393 -4.75 10.43 -19.09
N ALA A 394 -5.20 9.68 -18.08
CA ALA A 394 -5.72 8.33 -18.28
C ALA A 394 -7.20 8.36 -18.69
N PRO A 395 -7.69 7.32 -19.41
CA PRO A 395 -9.11 7.17 -19.66
C PRO A 395 -9.89 7.02 -18.35
N VAL A 396 -11.10 7.57 -18.31
CA VAL A 396 -12.04 7.42 -17.20
C VAL A 396 -12.82 6.13 -17.39
N CYS A 397 -12.51 5.11 -16.58
CA CYS A 397 -13.11 3.79 -16.67
C CYS A 397 -14.45 3.68 -15.92
N ASP A 398 -15.21 2.61 -16.17
CA ASP A 398 -16.50 2.39 -15.50
C ASP A 398 -16.38 2.19 -13.98
N ASP A 399 -15.18 1.88 -13.50
CA ASP A 399 -14.77 1.73 -12.11
C ASP A 399 -13.96 2.93 -11.59
N ASN A 400 -13.98 4.07 -12.30
CA ASN A 400 -13.20 5.27 -11.95
C ASN A 400 -13.37 5.74 -10.51
N GLY A 401 -14.58 5.61 -9.94
CA GLY A 401 -14.81 5.94 -8.53
C GLY A 401 -13.92 5.15 -7.57
N GLU A 402 -13.68 3.87 -7.85
CA GLU A 402 -12.76 3.03 -7.07
C GLU A 402 -11.30 3.30 -7.45
N LEU A 403 -11.00 3.40 -8.75
CA LEU A 403 -9.63 3.59 -9.24
C LEU A 403 -9.02 4.93 -8.80
N SER A 404 -9.81 6.00 -8.73
CA SER A 404 -9.33 7.34 -8.33
C SER A 404 -8.85 7.43 -6.88
N LEU A 405 -9.26 6.48 -6.04
CA LEU A 405 -8.84 6.36 -4.64
C LEU A 405 -7.55 5.52 -4.48
N LEU A 406 -7.04 4.96 -5.58
CA LEU A 406 -5.86 4.12 -5.57
C LEU A 406 -4.63 4.96 -5.93
N GLU A 407 -3.56 4.70 -5.21
CA GLU A 407 -2.26 5.32 -5.41
C GLU A 407 -1.27 4.23 -5.78
N THR A 408 -0.70 4.33 -7.00
CA THR A 408 0.30 3.39 -7.48
C THR A 408 1.52 4.17 -7.97
N PRO A 409 2.64 4.10 -7.23
CA PRO A 409 3.83 4.80 -7.62
C PRO A 409 4.38 4.26 -8.95
N ARG A 410 4.63 5.17 -9.88
CA ARG A 410 5.07 4.85 -11.24
C ARG A 410 6.16 5.79 -11.72
N ILE A 411 7.11 5.25 -12.49
CA ILE A 411 8.09 6.02 -13.25
C ILE A 411 7.92 5.69 -14.73
N GLY A 412 7.73 6.72 -15.55
CA GLY A 412 7.80 6.56 -17.00
C GLY A 412 7.75 7.86 -17.77
N LYS A 413 8.20 7.82 -19.03
CA LYS A 413 8.18 8.98 -19.93
C LYS A 413 7.76 8.63 -21.35
N VAL A 414 7.08 9.60 -21.97
CA VAL A 414 6.65 9.54 -23.36
C VAL A 414 7.85 9.42 -24.29
N GLY A 415 7.77 8.50 -25.25
CA GLY A 415 8.76 8.31 -26.31
C GLY A 415 10.02 7.58 -25.90
N TRP A 416 10.16 7.12 -24.65
CA TRP A 416 11.35 6.43 -24.17
C TRP A 416 11.58 5.07 -24.82
N SER A 417 12.84 4.76 -25.12
CA SER A 417 13.31 3.47 -25.61
C SER A 417 13.96 2.64 -24.50
N SER A 418 14.18 1.35 -24.75
CA SER A 418 14.74 0.40 -23.76
C SER A 418 16.08 0.84 -23.16
N TRP A 419 16.93 1.51 -23.94
CA TRP A 419 18.24 2.00 -23.52
C TRP A 419 18.19 3.31 -22.73
N GLY A 420 17.04 3.98 -22.65
CA GLY A 420 16.92 5.31 -22.05
C GLY A 420 17.01 5.33 -20.51
N PHE A 421 16.94 4.16 -19.87
CA PHE A 421 16.90 3.99 -18.41
C PHE A 421 17.77 2.82 -17.93
N ALA A 422 18.63 2.29 -18.80
CA ALA A 422 19.44 1.10 -18.54
C ALA A 422 20.88 1.40 -18.07
N PHE A 423 21.22 2.68 -17.88
CA PHE A 423 22.59 3.09 -17.64
C PHE A 423 22.71 4.18 -16.57
N GLU A 424 23.80 4.16 -15.83
CA GLU A 424 24.02 5.01 -14.65
C GLU A 424 24.46 6.42 -15.00
N SER A 425 25.09 6.62 -16.18
CA SER A 425 25.60 7.92 -16.57
C SER A 425 25.45 8.21 -18.05
N LYS A 426 25.52 9.50 -18.38
CA LYS A 426 25.79 9.97 -19.74
C LYS A 426 27.25 9.72 -20.14
N ASP A 427 28.15 9.45 -19.21
CA ASP A 427 29.55 9.13 -19.51
C ASP A 427 29.70 7.77 -20.22
N ASP A 428 28.70 6.90 -20.08
CA ASP A 428 28.56 5.68 -20.86
C ASP A 428 28.29 5.97 -22.36
N CYS A 429 28.08 7.25 -22.72
CA CYS A 429 27.99 7.76 -24.09
C CYS A 429 29.36 8.15 -24.62
N GLY A 430 30.08 7.18 -25.13
CA GLY A 430 31.37 7.40 -25.75
C GLY A 430 31.83 6.18 -26.51
N ASN A 431 32.88 6.37 -27.31
CA ASN A 431 33.64 5.21 -27.77
C ASN A 431 34.23 4.49 -26.53
N SER A 432 34.59 3.21 -26.67
CA SER A 432 35.11 2.32 -25.61
C SER A 432 36.41 2.81 -24.91
N LYS A 433 36.84 4.06 -25.17
CA LYS A 433 38.00 4.73 -24.60
C LYS A 433 37.64 5.93 -23.69
N GLY A 434 36.37 6.11 -23.34
CA GLY A 434 35.94 7.19 -22.42
C GLY A 434 36.00 8.59 -23.04
N VAL A 435 36.07 8.70 -24.37
CA VAL A 435 35.91 9.98 -25.07
C VAL A 435 34.44 10.14 -25.42
N TRP A 436 33.82 11.19 -24.88
CA TRP A 436 32.44 11.55 -25.17
C TRP A 436 32.23 11.57 -26.69
N ASP A 437 31.26 10.78 -27.17
CA ASP A 437 30.89 10.82 -28.57
C ASP A 437 30.09 12.11 -28.78
N PRO A 438 30.60 13.09 -29.57
CA PRO A 438 29.88 14.33 -29.82
C PRO A 438 28.50 14.12 -30.46
N LEU A 439 28.27 12.93 -31.03
CA LEU A 439 27.00 12.51 -31.62
C LEU A 439 26.08 11.83 -30.59
N GLY A 440 26.57 11.47 -29.41
CA GLY A 440 25.78 10.92 -28.31
C GLY A 440 25.35 9.47 -28.51
N PHE A 441 26.27 8.58 -28.90
CA PHE A 441 26.01 7.14 -29.07
C PHE A 441 26.85 6.28 -28.12
N ARG A 442 26.39 5.06 -27.85
CA ARG A 442 27.07 3.99 -27.09
C ARG A 442 27.05 2.68 -27.87
N SER A 443 28.01 1.78 -27.60
CA SER A 443 28.07 0.47 -28.24
C SER A 443 27.36 -0.58 -27.39
N ILE A 444 26.25 -1.16 -27.87
CA ILE A 444 25.53 -2.26 -27.21
C ILE A 444 25.54 -3.46 -28.15
N LEU A 445 26.18 -4.56 -27.73
CA LEU A 445 26.29 -5.80 -28.52
C LEU A 445 26.81 -5.59 -29.97
N GLY A 446 27.66 -4.58 -30.17
CA GLY A 446 28.23 -4.23 -31.49
C GLY A 446 27.43 -3.19 -32.28
N HIS A 447 26.24 -2.79 -31.82
CA HIS A 447 25.42 -1.75 -32.44
C HIS A 447 25.67 -0.39 -31.80
N ARG A 448 25.68 0.67 -32.62
CA ARG A 448 25.76 2.06 -32.13
C ARG A 448 24.38 2.57 -31.77
N VAL A 449 24.06 2.63 -30.49
CA VAL A 449 22.74 3.01 -29.97
C VAL A 449 22.79 4.42 -29.39
N SER A 450 21.81 5.26 -29.74
CA SER A 450 21.74 6.63 -29.24
C SER A 450 21.59 6.64 -27.73
N CYS A 451 22.32 7.53 -27.07
CA CYS A 451 22.14 7.85 -25.67
C CYS A 451 20.97 8.77 -25.38
N THR A 452 20.42 9.39 -26.41
CA THR A 452 19.28 10.27 -26.25
C THR A 452 18.03 9.40 -26.06
N ASN A 453 17.30 9.67 -24.99
CA ASN A 453 16.08 8.96 -24.65
C ASN A 453 14.82 9.67 -25.19
N ALA A 454 14.98 10.71 -26.03
CA ALA A 454 13.88 11.47 -26.59
C ALA A 454 13.24 10.76 -27.80
N TRP A 455 12.00 11.17 -28.10
CA TRP A 455 11.31 10.77 -29.33
C TRP A 455 12.20 11.01 -30.56
N ALA A 456 12.28 10.00 -31.42
CA ALA A 456 13.10 9.97 -32.64
C ALA A 456 14.63 10.07 -32.42
N CYS A 457 15.12 9.88 -31.19
CA CYS A 457 16.54 9.98 -30.83
C CYS A 457 17.20 11.26 -31.36
N ASN A 458 16.42 12.35 -31.41
CA ASN A 458 16.87 13.60 -31.97
C ASN A 458 17.63 14.37 -30.88
N PRO A 459 18.95 14.58 -31.02
CA PRO A 459 19.75 15.35 -30.07
C PRO A 459 19.40 16.85 -30.08
N GLY A 460 18.55 17.33 -30.99
CA GLY A 460 17.96 18.67 -30.98
C GLY A 460 16.61 18.76 -30.25
N TRP A 461 15.97 17.61 -29.94
CA TRP A 461 14.83 17.51 -29.02
C TRP A 461 15.29 17.10 -27.62
N CYS A 462 16.37 16.34 -27.54
CA CYS A 462 17.13 16.13 -26.34
C CYS A 462 18.01 17.37 -26.10
N CYS A 463 17.65 18.21 -25.12
CA CYS A 463 18.36 19.44 -24.66
C CYS A 463 17.82 20.80 -25.16
N GLY A 464 16.52 21.04 -25.01
CA GLY A 464 15.90 22.37 -24.95
C GLY A 464 14.41 22.25 -25.26
N VAL A 465 13.48 22.18 -24.31
CA VAL A 465 13.09 23.22 -23.34
C VAL A 465 12.54 22.48 -22.09
N GLY A 466 13.28 22.40 -20.97
CA GLY A 466 12.73 21.94 -19.69
C GLY A 466 13.33 20.72 -18.96
N GLY A 467 14.62 20.41 -19.09
CA GLY A 467 15.36 19.69 -18.02
C GLY A 467 14.84 18.32 -17.55
N GLN A 468 14.40 17.44 -18.46
CA GLN A 468 13.99 16.09 -18.04
C GLN A 468 15.16 15.33 -17.41
N SER A 469 14.95 14.81 -16.19
CA SER A 469 15.99 14.12 -15.43
C SER A 469 16.41 12.82 -16.13
N PHE A 470 17.70 12.49 -16.03
CA PHE A 470 18.22 11.20 -16.46
C PHE A 470 17.84 10.19 -15.38
N ILE A 471 17.05 9.16 -15.72
CA ILE A 471 16.63 8.14 -14.75
C ILE A 471 17.61 6.98 -14.84
N ARG A 472 18.31 6.73 -13.74
CA ARG A 472 19.32 5.69 -13.65
C ARG A 472 18.69 4.36 -13.21
N PRO A 473 19.28 3.21 -13.56
CA PRO A 473 18.94 1.93 -12.94
C PRO A 473 19.02 2.00 -11.41
N SER A 474 20.02 2.67 -10.85
CA SER A 474 20.14 2.89 -9.40
C SER A 474 18.99 3.69 -8.80
N ASP A 475 18.45 4.67 -9.52
CA ASP A 475 17.28 5.44 -9.07
C ASP A 475 16.03 4.56 -9.05
N ILE A 476 15.82 3.76 -10.11
CA ILE A 476 14.74 2.79 -10.20
C ILE A 476 14.87 1.76 -9.07
N ALA A 477 16.07 1.24 -8.84
CA ALA A 477 16.35 0.26 -7.80
C ALA A 477 16.11 0.83 -6.40
N GLU A 478 16.44 2.10 -6.15
CA GLU A 478 16.21 2.76 -4.87
C GLU A 478 14.72 2.84 -4.52
N ASP A 479 13.85 3.14 -5.48
CA ASP A 479 12.39 3.12 -5.23
C ASP A 479 11.85 1.68 -5.20
N ALA A 480 12.29 0.82 -6.13
CA ALA A 480 11.84 -0.56 -6.27
C ALA A 480 12.19 -1.46 -5.08
N GLN A 481 13.27 -1.17 -4.34
CA GLN A 481 13.69 -1.99 -3.19
C GLN A 481 12.63 -2.06 -2.09
N HIS A 482 11.72 -1.09 -2.05
CA HIS A 482 10.64 -1.02 -1.08
C HIS A 482 9.38 -1.76 -1.54
N SER A 483 9.36 -2.25 -2.79
CA SER A 483 8.27 -3.05 -3.36
C SER A 483 8.36 -4.53 -2.97
N GLN A 484 7.25 -5.26 -3.09
CA GLN A 484 7.27 -6.72 -3.23
C GLN A 484 7.29 -7.10 -4.72
N VAL A 485 6.59 -6.29 -5.53
CA VAL A 485 6.47 -6.49 -6.98
C VAL A 485 6.84 -5.20 -7.70
N THR A 486 7.84 -5.28 -8.57
CA THR A 486 8.17 -4.23 -9.53
C THR A 486 7.73 -4.65 -10.93
N VAL A 487 6.93 -3.85 -11.60
CA VAL A 487 6.45 -4.12 -12.95
C VAL A 487 7.22 -3.29 -13.96
N LEU A 488 7.97 -3.93 -14.85
CA LEU A 488 8.58 -3.30 -16.02
C LEU A 488 7.64 -3.44 -17.21
N SER A 489 7.01 -2.34 -17.59
CA SER A 489 6.01 -2.23 -18.64
C SER A 489 6.56 -1.45 -19.84
N ASN A 490 6.10 -1.78 -21.05
CA ASN A 490 6.42 -1.00 -22.27
C ASN A 490 7.93 -0.74 -22.44
N TRP A 491 8.75 -1.73 -22.10
CA TRP A 491 10.21 -1.60 -22.06
C TRP A 491 10.84 -1.61 -23.45
N ILE A 492 10.10 -1.99 -24.49
CA ILE A 492 10.51 -1.88 -25.89
C ILE A 492 9.65 -0.85 -26.61
N ASN A 493 10.28 0.24 -26.99
CA ASN A 493 9.71 1.24 -27.89
C ASN A 493 10.62 1.44 -29.11
N ASP A 494 11.48 0.45 -29.33
CA ASP A 494 12.62 0.51 -30.22
C ASP A 494 12.15 0.46 -31.67
N ASN A 495 10.91 0.03 -31.93
CA ASN A 495 10.23 0.12 -33.23
C ASN A 495 10.05 1.57 -33.72
N LYS A 496 10.00 2.56 -32.81
CA LYS A 496 9.90 3.98 -33.21
C LYS A 496 11.15 4.50 -33.91
N GLN A 497 12.26 3.76 -33.87
CA GLN A 497 13.43 4.04 -34.70
C GLN A 497 13.08 4.09 -36.19
N ARG A 498 12.11 3.29 -36.65
CA ARG A 498 11.75 3.19 -38.07
C ARG A 498 11.04 4.46 -38.55
N HIS A 499 10.21 5.05 -37.68
CA HIS A 499 9.63 6.38 -37.93
C HIS A 499 10.70 7.47 -37.97
N ALA A 500 11.83 7.25 -37.30
CA ALA A 500 12.97 8.16 -37.25
C ALA A 500 14.11 7.74 -38.19
N GLN A 501 13.85 6.95 -39.24
CA GLN A 501 14.87 6.53 -40.23
C GLN A 501 16.14 5.92 -39.60
N ASN A 502 15.97 5.16 -38.52
CA ASN A 502 17.02 4.50 -37.75
C ASN A 502 18.07 5.44 -37.16
N VAL A 503 17.76 6.73 -36.96
CA VAL A 503 18.67 7.69 -36.30
C VAL A 503 19.10 7.21 -34.92
N CYS A 504 18.24 6.48 -34.21
CA CYS A 504 18.56 5.85 -32.93
C CYS A 504 19.70 4.82 -32.99
N PHE A 505 20.00 4.29 -34.18
CA PHE A 505 21.02 3.28 -34.40
C PHE A 505 22.11 3.76 -35.37
N ASP A 506 22.33 5.08 -35.41
CA ASP A 506 23.33 5.71 -36.28
C ASP A 506 23.10 5.36 -37.77
N GLY A 507 21.83 5.25 -38.17
CA GLY A 507 21.40 4.87 -39.52
C GLY A 507 21.40 3.36 -39.80
N GLU A 508 21.86 2.53 -38.86
CA GLU A 508 21.84 1.07 -38.99
C GLU A 508 20.39 0.55 -38.99
N ALA A 509 20.00 -0.14 -40.05
CA ALA A 509 18.70 -0.80 -40.13
C ALA A 509 18.76 -2.16 -39.42
N ILE A 510 18.39 -2.17 -38.13
CA ILE A 510 18.33 -3.39 -37.33
C ILE A 510 16.95 -4.03 -37.49
N ASP A 511 16.93 -5.34 -37.75
CA ASP A 511 15.69 -6.11 -37.75
C ASP A 511 14.97 -6.00 -36.38
N PRO A 512 13.62 -5.85 -36.32
CA PRO A 512 12.93 -5.65 -35.05
C PRO A 512 13.14 -6.79 -34.05
N VAL A 513 13.19 -8.04 -34.52
CA VAL A 513 13.47 -9.19 -33.66
C VAL A 513 14.94 -9.17 -33.24
N ALA A 514 15.87 -8.83 -34.14
CA ALA A 514 17.29 -8.68 -33.76
C ALA A 514 17.52 -7.58 -32.71
N SER A 515 16.74 -6.48 -32.75
CA SER A 515 16.84 -5.39 -31.77
C SER A 515 16.50 -5.82 -30.34
N THR A 516 15.77 -6.93 -30.17
CA THR A 516 15.44 -7.48 -28.85
C THR A 516 16.66 -7.88 -28.04
N ALA A 517 17.79 -8.22 -28.68
CA ALA A 517 19.02 -8.52 -27.97
C ALA A 517 19.55 -7.30 -27.19
N ILE A 518 19.46 -6.11 -27.80
CA ILE A 518 19.79 -4.84 -27.16
C ILE A 518 18.84 -4.60 -26.00
N THR A 519 17.55 -4.81 -26.23
CA THR A 519 16.54 -4.63 -25.20
C THR A 519 16.71 -5.58 -24.00
N VAL A 520 16.97 -6.86 -24.24
CA VAL A 520 17.25 -7.86 -23.20
C VAL A 520 18.49 -7.47 -22.40
N HIS A 521 19.55 -7.02 -23.07
CA HIS A 521 20.76 -6.54 -22.40
C HIS A 521 20.43 -5.39 -21.45
N ASN A 522 19.64 -4.41 -21.90
CA ASN A 522 19.23 -3.27 -21.09
C ASN A 522 18.36 -3.67 -19.90
N LEU A 523 17.35 -4.51 -20.13
CA LEU A 523 16.50 -5.04 -19.07
C LEU A 523 17.31 -5.75 -17.98
N LYS A 524 18.31 -6.55 -18.36
CA LYS A 524 19.20 -7.22 -17.41
C LYS A 524 19.89 -6.24 -16.48
N LEU A 525 20.41 -5.12 -17.00
CA LEU A 525 21.05 -4.09 -16.18
C LEU A 525 20.11 -3.51 -15.11
N ILE A 526 18.85 -3.26 -15.48
CA ILE A 526 17.83 -2.72 -14.56
C ILE A 526 17.42 -3.76 -13.52
N ILE A 527 17.14 -4.98 -13.97
CA ILE A 527 16.76 -6.09 -13.08
C ILE A 527 17.90 -6.40 -12.11
N ASP A 528 19.14 -6.42 -12.58
CA ASP A 528 20.33 -6.63 -11.75
C ASP A 528 20.48 -5.50 -10.73
N ALA A 529 20.27 -4.23 -11.12
CA ALA A 529 20.30 -3.11 -10.19
C ALA A 529 19.22 -3.25 -9.09
N ILE A 530 17.99 -3.62 -9.46
CA ILE A 530 16.89 -3.86 -8.51
C ILE A 530 17.27 -4.99 -7.54
N HIS A 531 17.74 -6.13 -8.04
CA HIS A 531 18.07 -7.29 -7.20
C HIS A 531 19.34 -7.10 -6.37
N GLN A 532 20.31 -6.30 -6.84
CA GLN A 532 21.45 -5.89 -6.04
C GLN A 532 21.02 -5.04 -4.83
N ARG A 533 19.96 -4.22 -5.00
CA ARG A 533 19.39 -3.43 -3.91
C ARG A 533 18.50 -4.28 -2.99
N ASN A 534 17.65 -5.12 -3.56
CA ASN A 534 16.80 -6.06 -2.85
C ASN A 534 16.46 -7.29 -3.71
N ALA A 535 17.12 -8.42 -3.44
CA ALA A 535 16.92 -9.67 -4.18
C ALA A 535 15.54 -10.32 -3.97
N ALA A 536 14.76 -9.90 -2.96
CA ALA A 536 13.43 -10.44 -2.70
C ALA A 536 12.32 -9.82 -3.56
N VAL A 537 12.61 -8.72 -4.27
CA VAL A 537 11.66 -8.10 -5.19
C VAL A 537 11.38 -9.05 -6.35
N VAL A 538 10.10 -9.27 -6.67
CA VAL A 538 9.71 -9.94 -7.91
C VAL A 538 9.60 -8.90 -9.01
N VAL A 539 10.31 -9.10 -10.12
CA VAL A 539 10.25 -8.23 -11.29
C VAL A 539 9.36 -8.84 -12.38
N ALA A 540 8.23 -8.21 -12.65
CA ALA A 540 7.30 -8.61 -13.70
C ALA A 540 7.53 -7.81 -14.98
N VAL A 541 8.03 -8.47 -16.02
CA VAL A 541 8.30 -7.88 -17.34
C VAL A 541 7.12 -8.15 -18.26
N MET A 542 6.37 -7.10 -18.61
CA MET A 542 5.15 -7.24 -19.44
C MET A 542 5.49 -7.44 -20.91
N ALA A 543 4.80 -8.33 -21.60
CA ALA A 543 4.91 -8.45 -23.06
C ALA A 543 4.66 -7.11 -23.76
N LEU A 544 5.23 -6.94 -24.96
CA LEU A 544 4.83 -5.91 -25.92
C LEU A 544 3.44 -6.26 -26.46
N TYR A 545 2.55 -5.28 -26.54
CA TYR A 545 1.26 -5.46 -27.19
C TYR A 545 1.31 -5.14 -28.70
N PRO A 546 0.38 -5.70 -29.48
CA PRO A 546 0.26 -5.45 -30.93
C PRO A 546 -0.01 -3.98 -31.27
N ASP A 547 0.36 -3.58 -32.49
CA ASP A 547 0.05 -2.22 -32.97
C ASP A 547 -1.46 -2.01 -33.06
N ALA A 548 -1.87 -0.74 -33.04
CA ALA A 548 -3.27 -0.33 -33.14
C ALA A 548 -3.52 0.53 -34.38
N SER A 549 -4.72 0.40 -34.95
CA SER A 549 -5.28 1.31 -35.94
C SER A 549 -6.57 1.90 -35.36
N GLY A 550 -6.45 3.10 -34.79
CA GLY A 550 -7.51 3.68 -33.97
C GLY A 550 -7.79 2.82 -32.72
N PRO A 551 -9.04 2.47 -32.41
CA PRO A 551 -9.38 1.67 -31.24
C PRO A 551 -9.14 0.16 -31.42
N LEU A 552 -8.78 -0.29 -32.63
CA LEU A 552 -8.67 -1.70 -32.99
C LEU A 552 -7.22 -2.17 -33.08
N LEU A 553 -7.02 -3.44 -32.77
CA LEU A 553 -5.76 -4.14 -32.97
C LEU A 553 -5.45 -4.36 -34.46
N VAL A 554 -4.17 -4.26 -34.85
CA VAL A 554 -3.68 -4.58 -36.20
C VAL A 554 -3.22 -6.03 -36.24
N GLU A 555 -4.07 -6.93 -36.74
CA GLU A 555 -3.85 -8.38 -36.76
C GLU A 555 -2.53 -8.77 -37.46
N GLY A 556 -2.15 -8.05 -38.52
CA GLY A 556 -0.89 -8.28 -39.24
C GLY A 556 0.39 -8.08 -38.42
N THR A 557 0.29 -7.52 -37.21
CA THR A 557 1.44 -7.33 -36.31
C THR A 557 1.58 -8.41 -35.24
N LEU A 558 0.57 -9.29 -35.09
CA LEU A 558 0.53 -10.31 -34.03
C LEU A 558 1.74 -11.23 -34.06
N GLN A 559 2.12 -11.74 -35.24
CA GLN A 559 3.24 -12.68 -35.36
C GLN A 559 4.57 -12.00 -34.98
N LEU A 560 4.83 -10.80 -35.51
CA LEU A 560 6.04 -10.06 -35.19
C LEU A 560 6.16 -9.76 -33.70
N VAL A 561 5.06 -9.33 -33.08
CA VAL A 561 5.02 -9.06 -31.63
C VAL A 561 5.21 -10.34 -30.81
N ALA A 562 4.61 -11.45 -31.23
CA ALA A 562 4.85 -12.75 -30.60
C ALA A 562 6.33 -13.17 -30.69
N ASP A 563 6.97 -12.99 -31.85
CA ASP A 563 8.39 -13.30 -32.05
C ASP A 563 9.29 -12.43 -31.15
N ILE A 564 9.01 -11.13 -31.06
CA ILE A 564 9.69 -10.19 -30.15
C ILE A 564 9.52 -10.61 -28.68
N ASN A 565 8.30 -10.90 -28.26
CA ASN A 565 7.99 -11.31 -26.90
C ASN A 565 8.67 -12.63 -26.53
N ASN A 566 8.69 -13.60 -27.44
CA ASN A 566 9.38 -14.87 -27.25
C ASN A 566 10.89 -14.68 -27.13
N ALA A 567 11.49 -13.82 -27.96
CA ALA A 567 12.92 -13.51 -27.89
C ALA A 567 13.30 -12.87 -26.55
N VAL A 568 12.49 -11.94 -26.03
CA VAL A 568 12.76 -11.33 -24.72
C VAL A 568 12.51 -12.29 -23.57
N LYS A 569 11.42 -13.06 -23.60
CA LYS A 569 11.17 -14.11 -22.62
C LYS A 569 12.35 -15.07 -22.52
N LEU A 570 12.86 -15.55 -23.65
CA LEU A 570 14.04 -16.42 -23.70
C LEU A 570 15.30 -15.71 -23.22
N GLY A 571 15.47 -14.43 -23.56
CA GLY A 571 16.61 -13.63 -23.15
C GLY A 571 16.70 -13.38 -21.65
N LEU A 572 15.55 -13.34 -20.96
CA LEU A 572 15.43 -13.16 -19.50
C LEU A 572 15.35 -14.48 -18.73
N ASP A 573 15.34 -15.63 -19.43
CA ASP A 573 15.31 -16.94 -18.79
C ASP A 573 16.47 -17.12 -17.80
N GLY A 574 16.16 -17.71 -16.64
CA GLY A 574 17.12 -17.93 -15.55
C GLY A 574 17.45 -16.69 -14.70
N MET A 575 16.90 -15.50 -14.97
CA MET A 575 17.03 -14.38 -14.03
C MET A 575 16.22 -14.67 -12.76
N PRO A 576 16.82 -14.52 -11.56
CA PRO A 576 16.13 -14.80 -10.31
C PRO A 576 14.94 -13.85 -10.14
N ASN A 577 13.84 -14.33 -9.53
CA ASN A 577 12.65 -13.55 -9.21
C ASN A 577 12.13 -12.67 -10.35
N THR A 578 12.33 -13.09 -11.59
CA THR A 578 11.92 -12.36 -12.79
C THR A 578 10.88 -13.18 -13.52
N ILE A 579 9.73 -12.58 -13.81
CA ILE A 579 8.62 -13.24 -14.50
C ILE A 579 8.29 -12.48 -15.79
N PHE A 580 8.08 -13.20 -16.88
CA PHE A 580 7.58 -12.62 -18.12
C PHE A 580 6.06 -12.75 -18.17
N VAL A 581 5.36 -11.63 -18.30
CA VAL A 581 3.89 -11.57 -18.29
C VAL A 581 3.38 -11.49 -19.71
N ASN A 582 2.77 -12.59 -20.19
CA ASN A 582 2.15 -12.63 -21.52
C ASN A 582 0.65 -12.37 -21.42
N TYR A 583 0.08 -11.78 -22.47
CA TYR A 583 -1.34 -11.47 -22.56
C TYR A 583 -1.78 -11.37 -24.02
N THR A 584 -3.09 -11.48 -24.24
CA THR A 584 -3.70 -11.46 -25.58
C THR A 584 -4.84 -10.47 -25.59
N PHE A 585 -4.95 -9.70 -26.66
CA PHE A 585 -6.08 -8.81 -26.92
C PHE A 585 -7.05 -9.45 -27.93
N PRO A 586 -8.37 -9.30 -27.75
CA PRO A 586 -9.34 -9.82 -28.70
C PRO A 586 -9.28 -9.06 -30.03
N VAL A 587 -9.19 -9.82 -31.14
CA VAL A 587 -9.21 -9.27 -32.50
C VAL A 587 -10.61 -8.74 -32.82
N GLY A 588 -10.68 -7.57 -33.45
CA GLY A 588 -11.95 -6.94 -33.85
C GLY A 588 -12.62 -6.12 -32.74
N GLU A 589 -12.11 -6.20 -31.50
CA GLU A 589 -12.65 -5.46 -30.37
C GLU A 589 -11.91 -4.15 -30.11
N ARG A 590 -12.64 -3.19 -29.55
CA ARG A 590 -12.15 -1.86 -29.24
C ARG A 590 -11.42 -1.84 -27.90
N VAL A 591 -10.13 -2.17 -27.91
CA VAL A 591 -9.26 -2.26 -26.73
C VAL A 591 -8.16 -1.20 -26.67
N PHE A 592 -8.09 -0.33 -27.68
CA PHE A 592 -7.16 0.81 -27.72
C PHE A 592 -7.88 2.15 -27.58
N GLN A 593 -7.12 3.16 -27.18
CA GLN A 593 -7.57 4.54 -27.08
C GLN A 593 -7.67 5.19 -28.46
N THR A 594 -8.68 6.03 -28.62
CA THR A 594 -8.90 6.94 -29.74
C THR A 594 -8.13 8.25 -29.58
N LEU A 595 -8.02 8.79 -28.36
CA LEU A 595 -7.31 10.06 -28.10
C LEU A 595 -5.78 9.90 -28.21
N HIS A 596 -5.26 8.78 -27.70
CA HIS A 596 -3.85 8.41 -27.79
C HIS A 596 -3.70 7.07 -28.53
N PRO A 597 -3.71 7.10 -29.88
CA PRO A 597 -3.62 5.89 -30.69
C PRO A 597 -2.41 5.04 -30.30
N GLY A 598 -2.63 3.72 -30.22
CA GLY A 598 -1.60 2.78 -29.83
C GLY A 598 -1.49 2.54 -28.33
N HIS A 599 -2.24 3.23 -27.46
CA HIS A 599 -2.30 2.88 -26.03
C HIS A 599 -3.57 2.08 -25.72
N ALA A 600 -3.49 1.12 -24.81
CA ALA A 600 -4.67 0.36 -24.39
C ALA A 600 -5.67 1.27 -23.65
N ASN A 601 -6.95 1.06 -23.89
CA ASN A 601 -8.03 1.73 -23.16
C ASN A 601 -8.37 0.95 -21.88
N CYS A 602 -9.47 1.30 -21.18
CA CYS A 602 -9.85 0.62 -19.93
C CYS A 602 -9.97 -0.91 -20.08
N ARG A 603 -10.52 -1.39 -21.20
CA ARG A 603 -10.66 -2.83 -21.50
C ARG A 603 -9.32 -3.50 -21.69
N GLY A 604 -8.43 -2.89 -22.49
CA GLY A 604 -7.10 -3.44 -22.70
C GLY A 604 -6.26 -3.40 -21.42
N ASP A 605 -6.33 -2.31 -20.67
CA ASP A 605 -5.67 -2.16 -19.36
C ASP A 605 -6.12 -3.22 -18.35
N LYS A 606 -7.41 -3.62 -18.37
CA LYS A 606 -7.93 -4.73 -17.56
C LYS A 606 -7.24 -6.04 -17.89
N LEU A 607 -7.09 -6.36 -19.17
CA LEU A 607 -6.42 -7.59 -19.60
C LEU A 607 -4.94 -7.60 -19.18
N LEU A 608 -4.28 -6.44 -19.23
CA LEU A 608 -2.91 -6.29 -18.73
C LEU A 608 -2.82 -6.59 -17.22
N ALA A 609 -3.71 -6.01 -16.42
CA ALA A 609 -3.76 -6.23 -14.98
C ALA A 609 -4.05 -7.70 -14.61
N ALA A 610 -5.04 -8.30 -15.28
CA ALA A 610 -5.41 -9.70 -15.07
C ALA A 610 -4.26 -10.66 -15.41
N ALA A 611 -3.53 -10.40 -16.49
CA ALA A 611 -2.37 -11.20 -16.87
C ALA A 611 -1.22 -11.12 -15.86
N ILE A 612 -0.99 -9.95 -15.26
CA ILE A 612 0.02 -9.81 -14.19
C ILE A 612 -0.38 -10.68 -12.99
N ILE A 613 -1.65 -10.65 -12.57
CA ILE A 613 -2.14 -11.48 -11.46
C ILE A 613 -1.99 -12.97 -11.79
N ASP A 614 -2.39 -13.38 -12.99
CA ASP A 614 -2.26 -14.78 -13.43
C ASP A 614 -0.80 -15.26 -13.42
N SER A 615 0.13 -14.45 -13.91
CA SER A 615 1.56 -14.77 -13.85
C SER A 615 2.09 -14.81 -12.42
N LEU A 616 1.76 -13.84 -11.58
CA LEU A 616 2.17 -13.85 -10.16
C LEU A 616 1.60 -15.05 -9.40
N TYR A 617 0.35 -15.43 -9.69
CA TYR A 617 -0.25 -16.62 -9.12
C TYR A 617 0.45 -17.89 -9.64
N ARG A 618 0.61 -18.11 -10.95
CA ARG A 618 1.30 -19.31 -11.46
C ARG A 618 2.71 -19.51 -10.92
N GLU A 619 3.43 -18.41 -10.70
CA GLU A 619 4.80 -18.42 -10.15
C GLU A 619 4.83 -18.48 -8.62
N LYS A 620 3.70 -18.76 -7.97
CA LYS A 620 3.55 -18.86 -6.50
C LYS A 620 4.03 -17.60 -5.76
N VAL A 621 3.85 -16.43 -6.35
CA VAL A 621 4.06 -15.16 -5.66
C VAL A 621 2.82 -14.82 -4.83
N LEU A 622 1.62 -15.05 -5.38
CA LEU A 622 0.35 -14.77 -4.71
C LEU A 622 -0.35 -16.07 -4.29
N ALA A 623 -0.77 -16.19 -3.03
CA ALA A 623 -1.53 -17.33 -2.54
C ALA A 623 -2.96 -17.44 -3.13
N ARG A 624 -3.50 -16.36 -3.68
CA ARG A 624 -4.80 -16.25 -4.30
C ARG A 624 -4.70 -15.52 -5.62
N GLY A 625 -5.35 -16.05 -6.65
CA GLY A 625 -5.39 -15.50 -7.99
C GLY A 625 -6.80 -15.42 -8.54
N LEU A 626 -6.90 -14.94 -9.77
CA LEU A 626 -8.13 -14.98 -10.55
C LEU A 626 -8.34 -16.40 -11.08
N ALA A 627 -9.56 -16.93 -10.96
CA ALA A 627 -9.99 -18.04 -11.78
C ALA A 627 -10.15 -17.50 -13.20
N LEU A 628 -9.28 -17.91 -14.13
CA LEU A 628 -9.38 -17.49 -15.53
C LEU A 628 -9.80 -18.68 -16.40
N ALA A 629 -10.88 -18.48 -17.15
CA ALA A 629 -11.32 -19.44 -18.17
C ALA A 629 -10.34 -19.46 -19.36
N ASP A 630 -10.55 -20.37 -20.31
CA ASP A 630 -9.75 -20.41 -21.54
C ASP A 630 -9.94 -19.13 -22.38
N PRO A 631 -8.87 -18.38 -22.70
CA PRO A 631 -8.97 -17.12 -23.43
C PRO A 631 -9.67 -17.28 -24.79
N THR A 632 -9.53 -18.44 -25.46
CA THR A 632 -10.13 -18.62 -26.80
C THR A 632 -11.66 -18.55 -26.80
N THR A 633 -12.29 -18.80 -25.64
CA THR A 633 -13.75 -18.82 -25.50
C THR A 633 -14.34 -17.59 -24.81
N CYS A 634 -13.54 -16.88 -24.03
CA CYS A 634 -14.02 -15.84 -23.11
C CYS A 634 -13.55 -14.42 -23.45
N LEU A 635 -12.41 -14.26 -24.13
CA LEU A 635 -11.72 -12.98 -24.24
C LEU A 635 -12.58 -11.85 -24.88
N ALA A 636 -13.44 -12.19 -25.84
CA ALA A 636 -14.31 -11.26 -26.56
C ALA A 636 -15.80 -11.40 -26.22
N ARG A 637 -16.16 -12.08 -25.11
CA ARG A 637 -17.58 -12.30 -24.76
C ARG A 637 -18.20 -11.03 -24.19
N ALA A 638 -19.31 -10.58 -24.79
CA ALA A 638 -20.03 -9.36 -24.39
C ALA A 638 -21.30 -9.63 -23.56
N ASP A 639 -21.76 -10.87 -23.48
CA ASP A 639 -22.97 -11.30 -22.76
C ASP A 639 -22.71 -11.47 -21.26
N CYS A 640 -22.21 -10.42 -20.61
CA CYS A 640 -21.61 -10.45 -19.27
C CYS A 640 -22.51 -11.08 -18.21
N GLU A 641 -23.81 -10.75 -18.17
CA GLU A 641 -24.75 -11.29 -17.17
C GLU A 641 -24.90 -12.83 -17.24
N ALA A 642 -24.58 -13.44 -18.38
CA ALA A 642 -24.64 -14.89 -18.58
C ALA A 642 -23.28 -15.60 -18.39
N LEU A 643 -22.20 -14.85 -18.16
CA LEU A 643 -20.86 -15.41 -18.01
C LEU A 643 -20.65 -15.96 -16.61
N ALA A 644 -20.01 -17.12 -16.53
CA ALA A 644 -19.44 -17.60 -15.29
C ALA A 644 -18.33 -16.64 -14.80
N PRO A 645 -18.08 -16.52 -13.48
CA PRO A 645 -17.08 -15.61 -12.93
C PRO A 645 -15.71 -15.71 -13.61
N GLU A 646 -15.25 -16.92 -13.90
CA GLU A 646 -13.96 -17.16 -14.55
C GLU A 646 -13.88 -16.64 -16.00
N CYS A 647 -15.01 -16.65 -16.70
CA CYS A 647 -15.12 -16.11 -18.05
C CYS A 647 -15.27 -14.57 -18.00
N CYS A 648 -15.99 -14.06 -17.01
CA CYS A 648 -16.15 -12.64 -16.78
C CYS A 648 -14.82 -11.93 -16.46
N GLN A 649 -14.01 -12.54 -15.58
CA GLN A 649 -12.69 -12.02 -15.21
C GLN A 649 -11.77 -11.94 -16.45
N HIS A 650 -11.84 -12.94 -17.34
CA HIS A 650 -11.02 -12.99 -18.55
C HIS A 650 -11.55 -12.15 -19.73
N SER A 651 -12.85 -11.88 -19.82
CA SER A 651 -13.40 -11.08 -20.93
C SER A 651 -12.90 -9.64 -20.88
N ALA A 652 -12.51 -9.10 -22.04
CA ALA A 652 -12.17 -7.69 -22.20
C ALA A 652 -13.39 -6.77 -22.08
N LEU A 653 -14.59 -7.30 -22.39
CA LEU A 653 -15.83 -6.53 -22.52
C LEU A 653 -16.70 -6.57 -21.26
N CYS A 654 -16.26 -7.30 -20.23
CA CYS A 654 -16.97 -7.45 -18.98
C CYS A 654 -16.08 -7.05 -17.80
N LYS A 655 -16.66 -6.79 -16.64
CA LYS A 655 -15.97 -6.62 -15.36
C LYS A 655 -16.77 -7.27 -14.25
N MET A 656 -16.09 -7.72 -13.22
CA MET A 656 -16.73 -8.13 -11.96
C MET A 656 -16.85 -6.89 -11.05
N ASP A 657 -18.00 -6.68 -10.42
CA ASP A 657 -18.14 -5.68 -9.36
C ASP A 657 -17.65 -6.21 -7.99
N GLY A 658 -17.78 -5.40 -6.93
CA GLY A 658 -17.39 -5.81 -5.58
C GLY A 658 -18.28 -6.89 -4.96
N GLN A 659 -19.43 -7.16 -5.58
CA GLN A 659 -20.43 -8.15 -5.16
C GLN A 659 -20.32 -9.45 -5.97
N GLY A 660 -19.44 -9.50 -6.97
CA GLY A 660 -19.25 -10.66 -7.84
C GLY A 660 -20.22 -10.74 -9.01
N HIS A 661 -20.97 -9.68 -9.31
CA HIS A 661 -21.78 -9.63 -10.52
C HIS A 661 -20.89 -9.32 -11.73
N CYS A 662 -21.15 -10.04 -12.82
CA CYS A 662 -20.53 -9.76 -14.10
C CYS A 662 -21.31 -8.69 -14.87
N LEU A 663 -20.69 -7.54 -15.07
CA LEU A 663 -21.26 -6.37 -15.73
C LEU A 663 -20.52 -6.09 -17.04
N SER A 664 -21.15 -5.36 -17.97
CA SER A 664 -20.46 -4.82 -19.13
C SER A 664 -19.35 -3.84 -18.71
N TYR A 665 -18.29 -3.80 -19.51
CA TYR A 665 -17.16 -2.89 -19.32
C TYR A 665 -16.94 -2.04 -20.56
N GLY A 666 -17.03 -0.73 -20.37
CA GLY A 666 -16.84 0.29 -21.37
C GLY A 666 -15.39 0.46 -21.78
N GLU A 667 -15.18 1.13 -22.91
CA GLU A 667 -13.84 1.54 -23.39
C GLU A 667 -13.21 2.63 -22.52
N GLY A 668 -14.00 3.21 -21.61
CA GLY A 668 -13.70 4.43 -20.88
C GLY A 668 -14.00 5.70 -21.69
N ALA A 669 -14.31 6.78 -20.99
CA ALA A 669 -14.34 8.12 -21.58
C ALA A 669 -12.90 8.62 -21.71
N GLN A 670 -12.55 9.10 -22.91
CA GLN A 670 -11.18 9.41 -23.31
C GLN A 670 -11.00 10.90 -23.54
#